data_AF-A0A2J6PR29-F1
#
_entry.id   AF-A0A2J6PR29-F1
#
_cell.length_a   1.000
_cell.length_b   1.000
_cell.length_c   1.000
_cell.angle_alpha   90.00
_cell.angle_beta   90.00
_cell.angle_gamma   90.00
#
_symmetry.space_group_name_H-M   'P 1'
#
loop_
_entity.id
_entity.type
_entity.pdbx_description
1 polymer ?
#
loop_
_entity_poly.entity_id
_entity_poly.type
_entity_poly.pdbx_seq_one_letter_code
_entity_poly.pdbx_strand_id
1 'polypeptide(L)'
;MATLSKLVDPSVFNVVEDILQHTQKDDLIFLVLIILSGIFYNVYIKEKPDPYHHVWFEKPQATDANAKAADTRDIAIKLEESKKDLVIFWGSQSGTAESFANRLVRDCRSRFGLDALSADLSDYDPSSISSIPTSKLAIFIISTYGEGDPSDNATQFLSFLDTNKIVQFLELRYAAFGLGNKKYKFYNKVIDIVVEALDKAGAKSLMPVGKADDSNGTTEEDFTEWKSSLFSLFRNLGYEERAATYEPSLRVIEDTSLDIIDLHVGEPIKSKSKSKALSKVSPIHALPVKTAKKLLETEERNCLHLELDLQEFPELKYKTGDHIAVWPCNPASETNLLATALGLEAKLSTPLLIQSVEVGGQVKVPSPTTWQALLQHYLEISGPVPRETILSLSQFAPTESSKAALKHLGENKDAYHAHCLANHVTFGRLLASLSPTPGAWSSVPLSFILEAIPTLSPRYYSISSSSIVSPKTVSITVATSTETSPNSTFSIPGLTTTYLTSLTNHLSQPQPQDLEFTHAPDLPLTLYTQLRTSKFRLPTVPKHPIILIASGSGLAPFLAFLTERHRLSSIGRDVGPSMLFFGCRSPSGFIYSSQLTSLASSPGNQIEIIPAFSRYGDVKERGYVQNKIAEKEQEILSLLLEQNAYFYICGSAAMARGVKATVEEGLRRRMGWGEERVREWSEEMRRGRRWGEDVWG
;
A
#
# COMPACT_ATOMS: atom_id res chain seq x y z
N MET A 1 -53.85 11.98 46.84
CA MET A 1 -54.79 12.46 45.80
C MET A 1 -54.63 13.94 45.41
N ALA A 2 -53.69 14.72 45.99
CA ALA A 2 -53.48 16.13 45.59
C ALA A 2 -52.35 16.36 44.55
N THR A 3 -51.71 15.29 44.04
CA THR A 3 -50.55 15.39 43.14
C THR A 3 -50.77 14.80 41.75
N LEU A 4 -51.89 14.12 41.51
CA LEU A 4 -52.24 13.54 40.20
C LEU A 4 -53.09 14.49 39.32
N SER A 5 -53.65 15.57 39.88
CA SER A 5 -54.53 16.50 39.15
C SER A 5 -53.79 17.54 38.30
N LYS A 6 -52.47 17.43 38.13
CA LYS A 6 -51.66 18.36 37.32
C LYS A 6 -51.06 17.75 36.04
N LEU A 7 -51.25 16.46 35.81
CA LEU A 7 -50.62 15.72 34.69
C LEU A 7 -51.60 15.21 33.64
N VAL A 8 -52.90 15.31 33.88
CA VAL A 8 -53.92 14.89 32.92
C VAL A 8 -54.91 16.03 32.79
N ASP A 9 -55.00 16.57 31.57
CA ASP A 9 -56.00 17.56 31.21
C ASP A 9 -57.40 16.98 31.47
N PRO A 10 -58.26 17.63 32.27
CA PRO A 10 -59.63 17.16 32.53
C PRO A 10 -60.43 16.88 31.26
N SER A 11 -60.05 17.49 30.13
CA SER A 11 -60.62 17.20 28.81
C SER A 11 -60.48 15.73 28.39
N VAL A 12 -59.43 15.02 28.83
CA VAL A 12 -59.19 13.61 28.51
C VAL A 12 -60.25 12.71 29.15
N PHE A 13 -60.71 13.04 30.36
CA PHE A 13 -61.77 12.28 31.01
C PHE A 13 -63.11 12.45 30.29
N ASN A 14 -63.40 13.66 29.79
CA ASN A 14 -64.59 13.90 28.97
C ASN A 14 -64.51 13.15 27.63
N VAL A 15 -63.33 13.07 27.01
CA VAL A 15 -63.13 12.29 25.77
C VAL A 15 -63.30 10.80 26.03
N VAL A 16 -62.77 10.28 27.15
CA VAL A 16 -62.92 8.86 27.51
C VAL A 16 -64.39 8.55 27.84
N GLU A 17 -65.09 9.45 28.52
CA GLU A 17 -66.51 9.29 28.86
C GLU A 17 -67.41 9.40 27.62
N ASP A 18 -67.10 10.28 26.67
CA ASP A 18 -67.80 10.42 25.39
C ASP A 18 -67.55 9.21 24.48
N ILE A 19 -66.32 8.68 24.45
CA ILE A 19 -65.99 7.42 23.76
C ILE A 19 -66.80 6.29 24.39
N LEU A 20 -66.82 6.16 25.73
CA LEU A 20 -67.57 5.12 26.43
C LEU A 20 -69.09 5.22 26.22
N GLN A 21 -69.64 6.43 26.08
CA GLN A 21 -71.07 6.64 25.78
C GLN A 21 -71.44 6.23 24.35
N HIS A 22 -70.50 6.31 23.41
CA HIS A 22 -70.71 5.93 22.00
C HIS A 22 -70.17 4.53 21.66
N THR A 23 -69.53 3.83 22.59
CA THR A 23 -69.00 2.48 22.39
C THR A 23 -70.15 1.50 22.31
N GLN A 24 -70.38 0.92 21.14
CA GLN A 24 -71.40 -0.11 20.97
C GLN A 24 -70.86 -1.46 21.46
N LYS A 25 -71.76 -2.43 21.71
CA LYS A 25 -71.36 -3.77 22.16
C LYS A 25 -70.36 -4.43 21.19
N ASP A 26 -70.48 -4.12 19.90
CA ASP A 26 -69.63 -4.66 18.84
C ASP A 26 -68.19 -4.12 18.94
N ASP A 27 -68.01 -2.86 19.34
CA ASP A 27 -66.69 -2.25 19.54
C ASP A 27 -65.95 -2.89 20.72
N LEU A 28 -66.69 -3.22 21.78
CA LEU A 28 -66.15 -3.89 22.96
C LEU A 28 -65.75 -5.34 22.65
N ILE A 29 -66.53 -6.03 21.82
CA ILE A 29 -66.20 -7.36 21.30
C ILE A 29 -64.95 -7.30 20.42
N PHE A 30 -64.84 -6.29 19.55
CA PHE A 30 -63.68 -6.10 18.69
C PHE A 30 -62.40 -5.81 19.49
N LEU A 31 -62.48 -4.98 20.52
CA LEU A 31 -61.35 -4.71 21.42
C LEU A 31 -60.87 -5.98 22.13
N VAL A 32 -61.80 -6.80 22.63
CA VAL A 32 -61.48 -8.09 23.26
C VAL A 32 -60.84 -9.04 22.25
N LEU A 33 -61.32 -9.09 21.01
CA LEU A 33 -60.72 -9.89 19.93
C LEU A 33 -59.29 -9.42 19.59
N ILE A 34 -59.02 -8.12 19.55
CA ILE A 34 -57.66 -7.60 19.33
C ILE A 34 -56.73 -7.99 20.47
N ILE A 35 -57.17 -7.84 21.72
CA ILE A 35 -56.35 -8.20 22.89
C ILE A 35 -56.08 -9.71 22.91
N LEU A 36 -57.11 -10.54 22.67
CA LEU A 36 -56.95 -12.00 22.61
C LEU A 36 -56.06 -12.44 21.43
N SER A 37 -56.18 -11.78 20.27
CA SER A 37 -55.31 -12.00 19.11
C SER A 37 -53.85 -11.63 19.41
N GLY A 38 -53.61 -10.50 20.08
CA GLY A 38 -52.27 -10.07 20.50
C GLY A 38 -51.63 -11.01 21.54
N ILE A 39 -52.43 -11.55 22.45
CA ILE A 39 -51.99 -12.58 23.41
C ILE A 39 -51.70 -13.89 22.67
N PHE A 40 -52.58 -14.34 21.78
CA PHE A 40 -52.37 -15.55 20.97
C PHE A 40 -51.11 -15.45 20.10
N TYR A 41 -50.87 -14.30 19.47
CA TYR A 41 -49.67 -14.05 18.70
C TYR A 41 -48.40 -14.13 19.56
N ASN A 42 -48.37 -13.46 20.72
CA ASN A 42 -47.17 -13.44 21.57
C ASN A 42 -46.91 -14.78 22.29
N VAL A 43 -47.96 -15.50 22.70
CA VAL A 43 -47.81 -16.75 23.47
C VAL A 43 -47.67 -17.97 22.56
N TYR A 44 -48.37 -18.00 21.43
CA TYR A 44 -48.46 -19.21 20.60
C TYR A 44 -47.68 -19.15 19.29
N ILE A 45 -47.55 -17.97 18.68
CA ILE A 45 -46.88 -17.80 17.37
C ILE A 45 -45.43 -17.35 17.56
N LYS A 46 -45.17 -16.40 18.46
CA LYS A 46 -43.84 -15.80 18.64
C LYS A 46 -42.82 -16.74 19.31
N GLU A 47 -43.28 -17.68 20.14
CA GLU A 47 -42.40 -18.60 20.89
C GLU A 47 -42.14 -19.96 20.21
N LYS A 48 -42.66 -20.19 18.99
CA LYS A 48 -42.24 -21.35 18.20
C LYS A 48 -41.15 -20.92 17.21
N PRO A 49 -39.85 -21.15 17.51
CA PRO A 49 -38.85 -21.06 16.46
C PRO A 49 -39.25 -22.06 15.37
N ASP A 50 -39.31 -21.61 14.13
CA ASP A 50 -39.57 -22.47 12.99
C ASP A 50 -38.59 -23.66 13.06
N PRO A 51 -39.06 -24.92 13.15
CA PRO A 51 -38.18 -26.08 13.25
C PRO A 51 -37.22 -26.18 12.05
N TYR A 52 -37.50 -25.47 10.95
CA TYR A 52 -36.66 -25.35 9.76
C TYR A 52 -36.00 -23.97 9.61
N HIS A 53 -35.99 -23.13 10.64
CA HIS A 53 -35.27 -21.85 10.62
C HIS A 53 -33.78 -22.03 10.26
N HIS A 54 -33.17 -23.17 10.61
CA HIS A 54 -31.81 -23.52 10.21
C HIS A 54 -31.67 -23.75 8.69
N VAL A 55 -32.73 -24.24 8.01
CA VAL A 55 -32.76 -24.52 6.57
C VAL A 55 -32.82 -23.23 5.74
N TRP A 56 -33.41 -22.16 6.26
CA TRP A 56 -33.42 -20.84 5.59
C TRP A 56 -32.04 -20.19 5.50
N PHE A 57 -31.08 -20.59 6.34
CA PHE A 57 -29.69 -20.13 6.30
C PHE A 57 -28.72 -21.17 5.75
N GLU A 58 -29.20 -22.37 5.41
CA GLU A 58 -28.44 -23.35 4.64
C GLU A 58 -28.46 -22.95 3.16
N LYS A 59 -27.32 -22.48 2.66
CA LYS A 59 -27.11 -22.29 1.23
C LYS A 59 -27.31 -23.65 0.52
N PRO A 60 -28.17 -23.78 -0.51
CA PRO A 60 -28.43 -25.04 -1.22
C PRO A 60 -27.23 -25.64 -2.00
N GLN A 61 -26.02 -25.13 -1.79
CA GLN A 61 -24.78 -25.54 -2.47
C GLN A 61 -23.76 -26.16 -1.51
N ALA A 62 -24.12 -26.42 -0.24
CA ALA A 62 -23.23 -27.05 0.73
C ALA A 62 -23.25 -28.60 0.70
N THR A 63 -23.96 -29.20 -0.27
CA THR A 63 -23.96 -30.65 -0.52
C THR A 63 -23.14 -31.05 -1.75
N ASP A 64 -22.24 -30.20 -2.21
CA ASP A 64 -21.09 -30.67 -2.98
C ASP A 64 -20.06 -31.24 -2.00
N ALA A 65 -19.86 -32.56 -2.06
CA ALA A 65 -18.83 -33.32 -1.34
C ALA A 65 -17.37 -32.93 -1.74
N ASN A 66 -17.17 -31.73 -2.28
CA ASN A 66 -15.89 -31.09 -2.59
C ASN A 66 -15.74 -29.70 -1.95
N ALA A 67 -16.59 -29.34 -0.98
CA ALA A 67 -16.37 -28.15 -0.16
C ALA A 67 -15.07 -28.31 0.64
N LYS A 68 -13.99 -27.68 0.17
CA LYS A 68 -12.74 -27.49 0.94
C LYS A 68 -13.12 -27.04 2.35
N ALA A 69 -12.76 -27.84 3.36
CA ALA A 69 -12.90 -27.46 4.76
C ALA A 69 -12.35 -26.04 4.93
N ALA A 70 -13.08 -25.18 5.65
CA ALA A 70 -12.61 -23.84 5.93
C ALA A 70 -11.23 -23.92 6.61
N ASP A 71 -10.20 -23.35 5.98
CA ASP A 71 -8.86 -23.29 6.58
C ASP A 71 -8.96 -22.73 8.01
N THR A 72 -8.40 -23.46 8.98
CA THR A 72 -8.34 -23.04 10.37
C THR A 72 -7.60 -21.71 10.52
N ARG A 73 -8.12 -20.81 11.37
CA ARG A 73 -7.45 -19.56 11.76
C ARG A 73 -6.47 -19.77 12.92
N ASP A 74 -6.39 -20.98 13.46
CA ASP A 74 -5.43 -21.35 14.49
C ASP A 74 -4.10 -21.80 13.85
N ILE A 75 -3.05 -21.02 14.08
CA ILE A 75 -1.74 -21.31 13.48
C ILE A 75 -1.09 -22.58 14.05
N ALA A 76 -1.32 -22.90 15.33
CA ALA A 76 -0.74 -24.07 15.96
C ALA A 76 -1.33 -25.35 15.35
N ILE A 77 -2.65 -25.39 15.14
CA ILE A 77 -3.32 -26.48 14.43
C ILE A 77 -2.81 -26.58 13.00
N LYS A 78 -2.72 -25.44 12.28
CA LYS A 78 -2.25 -25.42 10.89
C LYS A 78 -0.82 -25.97 10.77
N LEU A 79 0.06 -25.62 11.70
CA LEU A 79 1.45 -26.10 11.73
C LEU A 79 1.54 -27.61 11.97
N GLU A 80 0.64 -28.20 12.76
CA GLU A 80 0.59 -29.65 12.96
C GLU A 80 0.01 -30.38 11.75
N GLU A 81 -1.12 -29.92 11.22
CA GLU A 81 -1.76 -30.52 10.04
C GLU A 81 -0.85 -30.51 8.80
N SER A 82 -0.10 -29.41 8.62
CA SER A 82 0.83 -29.25 7.51
C SER A 82 2.23 -29.81 7.77
N LYS A 83 2.49 -30.35 8.97
CA LYS A 83 3.79 -30.90 9.40
C LYS A 83 4.95 -29.95 9.13
N LYS A 84 4.76 -28.65 9.38
CA LYS A 84 5.79 -27.62 9.18
C LYS A 84 6.59 -27.42 10.47
N ASP A 85 7.91 -27.24 10.32
CA ASP A 85 8.88 -27.09 11.42
C ASP A 85 8.88 -25.67 12.00
N LEU A 86 8.59 -24.67 11.17
CA LEU A 86 8.59 -23.26 11.57
C LEU A 86 7.56 -22.43 10.80
N VAL A 87 7.15 -21.31 11.40
CA VAL A 87 6.27 -20.31 10.78
C VAL A 87 7.01 -18.99 10.59
N ILE A 88 6.80 -18.36 9.44
CA ILE A 88 7.31 -17.04 9.10
C ILE A 88 6.12 -16.12 8.88
N PHE A 89 5.82 -15.34 9.91
CA PHE A 89 4.79 -14.30 9.86
C PHE A 89 5.30 -13.06 9.15
N TRP A 90 4.46 -12.47 8.31
CA TRP A 90 4.79 -11.21 7.66
C TRP A 90 3.69 -10.15 7.78
N GLY A 91 4.12 -8.92 8.00
CA GLY A 91 3.30 -7.71 7.94
C GLY A 91 3.81 -6.79 6.83
N SER A 92 3.07 -6.66 5.73
CA SER A 92 3.52 -5.91 4.56
C SER A 92 2.43 -5.04 3.95
N GLN A 93 2.82 -3.84 3.50
CA GLN A 93 1.94 -2.95 2.74
C GLN A 93 2.23 -2.97 1.24
N SER A 94 3.51 -2.99 0.85
CA SER A 94 4.00 -2.95 -0.53
C SER A 94 4.50 -4.31 -1.04
N GLY A 95 4.47 -5.35 -0.21
CA GLY A 95 4.91 -6.70 -0.56
C GLY A 95 6.37 -7.03 -0.23
N THR A 96 7.18 -6.07 0.27
CA THR A 96 8.60 -6.31 0.57
C THR A 96 8.81 -7.36 1.67
N ALA A 97 8.13 -7.21 2.80
CA ALA A 97 8.20 -8.17 3.91
C ALA A 97 7.63 -9.55 3.53
N GLU A 98 6.57 -9.57 2.72
CA GLU A 98 6.01 -10.81 2.16
C GLU A 98 7.05 -11.52 1.27
N SER A 99 7.74 -10.76 0.39
CA SER A 99 8.78 -11.30 -0.49
C SER A 99 9.92 -11.93 0.32
N PHE A 100 10.39 -11.25 1.37
CA PHE A 100 11.42 -11.77 2.27
C PHE A 100 10.98 -13.02 3.01
N ALA A 101 9.74 -13.08 3.50
CA ALA A 101 9.21 -14.27 4.16
C ALA A 101 9.19 -15.48 3.21
N ASN A 102 8.69 -15.31 1.98
CA ASN A 102 8.64 -16.39 1.01
C ASN A 102 10.02 -16.82 0.51
N ARG A 103 10.96 -15.88 0.36
CA ARG A 103 12.37 -16.21 0.09
C ARG A 103 12.96 -17.06 1.20
N LEU A 104 12.73 -16.66 2.46
CA LEU A 104 13.24 -17.38 3.61
C LEU A 104 12.65 -18.79 3.74
N VAL A 105 11.37 -19.00 3.39
CA VAL A 105 10.78 -20.35 3.30
C VAL A 105 11.61 -21.26 2.38
N ARG A 106 11.96 -20.77 1.18
CA ARG A 106 12.73 -21.54 0.20
C ARG A 106 14.16 -21.81 0.69
N ASP A 107 14.78 -20.84 1.34
CA ASP A 107 16.13 -21.01 1.87
C ASP A 107 16.16 -22.02 3.03
N CYS A 108 15.17 -21.98 3.93
CA CYS A 108 15.01 -22.96 5.01
C CYS A 108 14.93 -24.38 4.46
N ARG A 109 14.12 -24.61 3.42
CA ARG A 109 13.96 -25.92 2.79
C ARG A 109 15.23 -26.35 2.07
N SER A 110 15.75 -25.52 1.16
CA SER A 110 16.90 -25.89 0.30
C SER A 110 18.22 -26.06 1.06
N ARG A 111 18.47 -25.24 2.09
CA ARG A 111 19.75 -25.28 2.83
C ARG A 111 19.70 -26.14 4.08
N PHE A 112 18.58 -26.17 4.80
CA PHE A 112 18.49 -26.84 6.10
C PHE A 112 17.50 -28.02 6.11
N GLY A 113 16.77 -28.24 5.01
CA GLY A 113 15.71 -29.25 4.97
C GLY A 113 14.54 -28.91 5.91
N LEU A 114 14.39 -27.64 6.28
CA LEU A 114 13.34 -27.17 7.20
C LEU A 114 12.11 -26.75 6.41
N ASP A 115 10.97 -27.36 6.71
CA ASP A 115 9.71 -27.04 6.09
C ASP A 115 9.04 -25.86 6.81
N ALA A 116 9.07 -24.69 6.18
CA ALA A 116 8.52 -23.46 6.72
C ALA A 116 7.15 -23.10 6.16
N LEU A 117 6.29 -22.50 6.98
CA LEU A 117 5.00 -21.92 6.57
C LEU A 117 5.12 -20.39 6.49
N SER A 118 4.88 -19.82 5.31
CA SER A 118 4.69 -18.36 5.16
C SER A 118 3.26 -17.98 5.54
N ALA A 119 3.10 -17.04 6.47
CA ALA A 119 1.81 -16.69 7.06
C ALA A 119 1.55 -15.17 7.07
N ASP A 120 0.46 -14.74 6.44
CA ASP A 120 -0.07 -13.38 6.64
C ASP A 120 -0.61 -13.27 8.08
N LEU A 121 -0.19 -12.24 8.83
CA LEU A 121 -0.66 -12.01 10.19
C LEU A 121 -2.19 -11.87 10.31
N SER A 122 -2.88 -11.43 9.26
CA SER A 122 -4.34 -11.24 9.26
C SER A 122 -5.14 -12.54 9.02
N ASP A 123 -4.48 -13.58 8.49
CA ASP A 123 -5.12 -14.86 8.21
C ASP A 123 -5.37 -15.69 9.47
N TYR A 124 -4.58 -15.46 10.53
CA TYR A 124 -4.61 -16.23 11.77
C TYR A 124 -5.05 -15.40 12.97
N ASP A 125 -5.55 -16.07 14.00
CA ASP A 125 -5.96 -15.42 15.25
C ASP A 125 -4.74 -15.19 16.15
N PRO A 126 -4.44 -13.95 16.58
CA PRO A 126 -3.25 -13.62 17.37
C PRO A 126 -3.05 -14.46 18.63
N SER A 127 -4.12 -14.90 19.28
CA SER A 127 -4.05 -15.73 20.48
C SER A 127 -3.46 -17.12 20.21
N SER A 128 -3.68 -17.68 19.01
CA SER A 128 -3.17 -19.00 18.64
C SER A 128 -1.64 -19.07 18.55
N ILE A 129 -0.97 -17.91 18.39
CA ILE A 129 0.49 -17.81 18.38
C ILE A 129 1.08 -18.26 19.73
N SER A 130 0.35 -18.09 20.83
CA SER A 130 0.77 -18.57 22.16
C SER A 130 0.79 -20.09 22.29
N SER A 131 0.07 -20.79 21.41
CA SER A 131 -0.02 -22.25 21.39
C SER A 131 1.01 -22.91 20.47
N ILE A 132 1.93 -22.13 19.88
CA ILE A 132 3.04 -22.69 19.09
C ILE A 132 3.99 -23.41 20.07
N PRO A 133 4.22 -24.73 19.87
CA PRO A 133 4.99 -25.53 20.82
C PRO A 133 6.47 -25.15 20.79
N THR A 134 7.17 -25.40 21.91
CA THR A 134 8.61 -25.12 22.03
C THR A 134 9.46 -25.85 20.98
N SER A 135 8.99 -26.97 20.42
CA SER A 135 9.69 -27.68 19.34
C SER A 135 9.80 -26.87 18.05
N LYS A 136 8.84 -25.97 17.78
CA LYS A 136 8.77 -25.15 16.56
C LYS A 136 9.40 -23.78 16.77
N LEU A 137 9.58 -23.04 15.67
CA LEU A 137 10.14 -21.69 15.65
C LEU A 137 9.17 -20.71 14.97
N ALA A 138 9.09 -19.48 15.48
CA ALA A 138 8.38 -18.39 14.83
C ALA A 138 9.35 -17.29 14.36
N ILE A 139 9.13 -16.78 13.16
CA ILE A 139 9.89 -15.65 12.62
C ILE A 139 8.93 -14.54 12.26
N PHE A 140 9.21 -13.31 12.71
CA PHE A 140 8.38 -12.13 12.40
C PHE A 140 9.12 -11.19 11.46
N ILE A 141 8.56 -10.94 10.27
CA ILE A 141 9.09 -9.98 9.30
C ILE A 141 8.06 -8.88 9.08
N ILE A 142 8.24 -7.70 9.70
CA ILE A 142 7.17 -6.69 9.76
C ILE A 142 7.66 -5.32 9.29
N SER A 143 6.92 -4.72 8.36
CA SER A 143 7.16 -3.35 7.89
C SER A 143 6.52 -2.30 8.81
N THR A 144 7.20 -1.17 8.98
CA THR A 144 6.64 0.03 9.60
C THR A 144 6.16 1.00 8.51
N TYR A 145 4.97 1.59 8.69
CA TYR A 145 4.36 2.50 7.71
C TYR A 145 3.95 3.84 8.34
N GLY A 146 3.92 4.90 7.53
CA GLY A 146 3.50 6.23 7.94
C GLY A 146 4.19 6.73 9.22
N GLU A 147 3.39 7.05 10.24
CA GLU A 147 3.83 7.59 11.53
C GLU A 147 4.19 6.50 12.56
N GLY A 148 4.78 5.39 12.12
CA GLY A 148 5.05 4.24 13.00
C GLY A 148 3.86 3.29 13.14
N ASP A 149 2.88 3.40 12.24
CA ASP A 149 1.71 2.51 12.16
C ASP A 149 2.14 1.14 11.56
N PRO A 150 1.50 0.02 11.97
CA PRO A 150 1.66 -1.26 11.29
C PRO A 150 1.10 -1.23 9.86
N SER A 151 1.51 -2.19 9.03
CA SER A 151 0.75 -2.50 7.81
C SER A 151 -0.69 -2.89 8.14
N ASP A 152 -1.59 -2.70 7.16
CA ASP A 152 -3.02 -2.99 7.33
C ASP A 152 -3.24 -4.44 7.81
N ASN A 153 -2.45 -5.40 7.30
CA ASN A 153 -2.54 -6.82 7.66
C ASN A 153 -1.95 -7.17 9.05
N ALA A 154 -1.11 -6.31 9.63
CA ALA A 154 -0.54 -6.51 10.97
C ALA A 154 -1.33 -5.78 12.07
N THR A 155 -2.34 -4.98 11.71
CA THR A 155 -3.08 -4.12 12.64
C THR A 155 -3.79 -4.91 13.75
N GLN A 156 -4.45 -6.02 13.41
CA GLN A 156 -5.15 -6.86 14.39
C GLN A 156 -4.18 -7.47 15.41
N PHE A 157 -3.02 -7.94 14.94
CA PHE A 157 -1.98 -8.52 15.78
C PHE A 157 -1.40 -7.48 16.76
N LEU A 158 -1.07 -6.27 16.29
CA LEU A 158 -0.59 -5.21 17.18
C LEU A 158 -1.65 -4.76 18.19
N SER A 159 -2.91 -4.62 17.78
CA SER A 159 -4.00 -4.28 18.69
C SER A 159 -4.20 -5.35 19.76
N PHE A 160 -4.01 -6.62 19.41
CA PHE A 160 -4.03 -7.71 20.37
C PHE A 160 -2.87 -7.59 21.36
N LEU A 161 -1.63 -7.38 20.90
CA LEU A 161 -0.47 -7.23 21.78
C LEU A 161 -0.60 -6.04 22.75
N ASP A 162 -1.20 -4.94 22.32
CA ASP A 162 -1.41 -3.74 23.16
C ASP A 162 -2.50 -3.95 24.23
N THR A 163 -3.56 -4.68 23.90
CA THR A 163 -4.70 -4.92 24.81
C THR A 163 -4.55 -6.19 25.65
N ASN A 164 -3.66 -7.11 25.25
CA ASN A 164 -3.48 -8.39 25.90
C ASN A 164 -2.82 -8.24 27.28
N LYS A 165 -3.54 -8.70 28.31
CA LYS A 165 -3.05 -8.78 29.70
C LYS A 165 -3.06 -10.20 30.26
N ILE A 166 -3.56 -11.18 29.49
CA ILE A 166 -3.90 -12.52 29.99
C ILE A 166 -3.05 -13.58 29.31
N VAL A 167 -2.90 -13.50 27.98
CA VAL A 167 -2.18 -14.52 27.19
C VAL A 167 -0.68 -14.34 27.36
N GLN A 168 0.00 -15.39 27.79
CA GLN A 168 1.46 -15.47 27.88
C GLN A 168 2.01 -16.34 26.75
N PHE A 169 3.24 -16.06 26.32
CA PHE A 169 3.90 -16.76 25.21
C PHE A 169 5.10 -17.58 25.71
N LEU A 170 4.95 -18.30 26.83
CA LEU A 170 6.05 -18.96 27.54
C LEU A 170 6.82 -19.99 26.70
N GLU A 171 6.14 -20.66 25.76
CA GLU A 171 6.73 -21.67 24.89
C GLU A 171 7.26 -21.11 23.56
N LEU A 172 6.94 -19.85 23.25
CA LEU A 172 7.25 -19.26 21.96
C LEU A 172 8.73 -18.91 21.88
N ARG A 173 9.43 -19.56 20.95
CA ARG A 173 10.80 -19.20 20.55
C ARG A 173 10.74 -18.46 19.22
N TYR A 174 11.36 -17.28 19.16
CA TYR A 174 11.25 -16.46 17.95
C TYR A 174 12.51 -15.71 17.52
N ALA A 175 12.51 -15.31 16.24
CA ALA A 175 13.40 -14.32 15.66
C ALA A 175 12.57 -13.20 15.00
N ALA A 176 13.14 -12.01 14.88
CA ALA A 176 12.41 -10.84 14.38
C ALA A 176 13.28 -9.98 13.45
N PHE A 177 12.67 -9.51 12.37
CA PHE A 177 13.24 -8.60 11.39
C PHE A 177 12.25 -7.48 11.06
N GLY A 178 12.68 -6.23 11.27
CA GLY A 178 11.90 -5.06 10.91
C GLY A 178 12.33 -4.48 9.57
N LEU A 179 11.34 -4.00 8.80
CA LEU A 179 11.60 -3.13 7.65
C LEU A 179 11.17 -1.70 7.99
N GLY A 180 12.12 -0.77 7.91
CA GLY A 180 11.88 0.63 8.20
C GLY A 180 12.79 1.53 7.38
N ASN A 181 12.71 2.83 7.63
CA ASN A 181 13.47 3.83 6.90
C ASN A 181 13.85 4.97 7.85
N LYS A 182 15.16 5.22 8.05
CA LYS A 182 15.65 6.26 8.98
C LYS A 182 15.27 7.68 8.57
N LYS A 183 14.78 7.88 7.34
CA LYS A 183 14.17 9.16 6.92
C LYS A 183 12.86 9.45 7.66
N TYR A 184 12.24 8.46 8.29
CA TYR A 184 11.01 8.63 9.06
C TYR A 184 11.32 8.68 10.56
N LYS A 185 10.51 9.41 11.32
CA LYS A 185 10.71 9.61 12.76
C LYS A 185 10.71 8.27 13.52
N PHE A 186 9.78 7.39 13.16
CA PHE A 186 9.52 6.13 13.85
C PHE A 186 10.22 4.96 13.16
N TYR A 187 11.55 5.01 13.10
CA TYR A 187 12.37 3.97 12.47
C TYR A 187 12.13 2.61 13.11
N ASN A 188 11.59 1.65 12.34
CA ASN A 188 11.32 0.28 12.77
C ASN A 188 10.43 0.16 14.03
N LYS A 189 9.58 1.17 14.30
CA LYS A 189 8.80 1.23 15.53
C LYS A 189 7.86 0.04 15.74
N VAL A 190 7.29 -0.50 14.65
CA VAL A 190 6.33 -1.61 14.72
C VAL A 190 7.00 -2.88 15.22
N ILE A 191 8.19 -3.22 14.70
CA ILE A 191 8.89 -4.43 15.17
C ILE A 191 9.36 -4.26 16.63
N ASP A 192 9.73 -3.05 17.02
CA ASP A 192 10.11 -2.75 18.41
C ASP A 192 8.94 -2.98 19.38
N ILE A 193 7.73 -2.53 19.00
CA ILE A 193 6.51 -2.79 19.79
C ILE A 193 6.24 -4.29 19.90
N VAL A 194 6.36 -5.02 18.79
CA VAL A 194 6.10 -6.47 18.75
C VAL A 194 7.08 -7.22 19.66
N VAL A 195 8.37 -6.94 19.54
CA VAL A 195 9.42 -7.57 20.35
C VAL A 195 9.23 -7.24 21.83
N GLU A 196 9.02 -5.97 22.18
CA GLU A 196 8.80 -5.55 23.56
C GLU A 196 7.57 -6.24 24.18
N ALA A 197 6.48 -6.37 23.43
CA ALA A 197 5.27 -7.04 23.91
C ALA A 197 5.45 -8.56 24.05
N LEU A 198 6.11 -9.22 23.09
CA LEU A 198 6.38 -10.65 23.15
C LEU A 198 7.33 -11.01 24.30
N ASP A 199 8.42 -10.26 24.48
CA ASP A 199 9.38 -10.46 25.56
C ASP A 199 8.71 -10.24 26.93
N LYS A 200 7.90 -9.18 27.09
CA LYS A 200 7.14 -8.93 28.33
C LYS A 200 6.14 -10.04 28.66
N ALA A 201 5.58 -10.68 27.64
CA ALA A 201 4.63 -11.77 27.79
C ALA A 201 5.31 -13.15 27.89
N GLY A 202 6.64 -13.20 27.99
CA GLY A 202 7.42 -14.39 28.32
C GLY A 202 7.97 -15.19 27.13
N ALA A 203 7.87 -14.67 25.90
CA ALA A 203 8.49 -15.29 24.74
C ALA A 203 10.03 -15.25 24.83
N LYS A 204 10.70 -16.20 24.18
CA LYS A 204 12.15 -16.29 24.15
C LYS A 204 12.69 -15.89 22.77
N SER A 205 13.29 -14.70 22.68
CA SER A 205 14.08 -14.31 21.52
C SER A 205 15.35 -15.16 21.39
N LEU A 206 15.63 -15.68 20.19
CA LEU A 206 16.77 -16.55 19.91
C LEU A 206 17.99 -15.82 19.33
N MET A 207 17.80 -14.61 18.82
CA MET A 207 18.85 -13.79 18.22
C MET A 207 18.48 -12.30 18.29
N PRO A 208 19.45 -11.38 18.16
CA PRO A 208 19.15 -9.95 18.08
C PRO A 208 18.18 -9.63 16.93
N VAL A 209 17.30 -8.65 17.17
CA VAL A 209 16.32 -8.16 16.19
C VAL A 209 17.07 -7.49 15.04
N GLY A 210 16.83 -7.93 13.81
CA GLY A 210 17.35 -7.25 12.63
C GLY A 210 16.48 -6.06 12.22
N LYS A 211 17.07 -5.01 11.68
CA LYS A 211 16.37 -3.79 11.25
C LYS A 211 16.93 -3.30 9.93
N ALA A 212 16.15 -3.45 8.86
CA ALA A 212 16.48 -2.87 7.56
C ALA A 212 16.24 -1.36 7.54
N ASP A 213 17.09 -0.66 6.76
CA ASP A 213 17.03 0.77 6.52
C ASP A 213 16.89 1.09 5.03
N ASP A 214 15.66 1.37 4.62
CA ASP A 214 15.34 1.71 3.23
C ASP A 214 15.82 3.12 2.82
N SER A 215 16.35 3.92 3.75
CA SER A 215 16.77 5.30 3.45
C SER A 215 17.83 5.39 2.35
N ASN A 216 18.71 4.39 2.29
CA ASN A 216 19.82 4.29 1.35
C ASN A 216 19.63 3.12 0.35
N GLY A 217 18.44 2.52 0.31
CA GLY A 217 18.16 1.36 -0.56
C GLY A 217 18.93 0.09 -0.16
N THR A 218 19.36 -0.03 1.10
CA THR A 218 20.14 -1.18 1.59
C THR A 218 19.28 -2.30 2.17
N THR A 219 17.96 -2.20 2.09
CA THR A 219 16.99 -3.15 2.65
C THR A 219 17.30 -4.62 2.31
N GLU A 220 17.69 -4.92 1.07
CA GLU A 220 18.09 -6.26 0.62
C GLU A 220 19.38 -6.76 1.27
N GLU A 221 20.35 -5.87 1.47
CA GLU A 221 21.64 -6.19 2.09
C GLU A 221 21.48 -6.41 3.60
N ASP A 222 20.71 -5.55 4.26
CA ASP A 222 20.38 -5.68 5.69
C ASP A 222 19.66 -7.01 5.96
N PHE A 223 18.76 -7.40 5.07
CA PHE A 223 18.08 -8.71 5.14
C PHE A 223 19.07 -9.87 4.93
N THR A 224 19.97 -9.76 3.96
CA THR A 224 20.96 -10.82 3.67
C THR A 224 21.93 -11.02 4.84
N GLU A 225 22.36 -9.94 5.49
CA GLU A 225 23.22 -9.99 6.68
C GLU A 225 22.49 -10.63 7.88
N TRP A 226 21.26 -10.18 8.15
CA TRP A 226 20.43 -10.77 9.22
C TRP A 226 20.15 -12.25 8.96
N LYS A 227 19.85 -12.62 7.71
CA LYS A 227 19.60 -14.02 7.31
C LYS A 227 20.84 -14.90 7.52
N SER A 228 22.04 -14.38 7.26
CA SER A 228 23.29 -15.10 7.54
C SER A 228 23.47 -15.38 9.04
N SER A 229 23.02 -14.45 9.88
CA SER A 229 22.99 -14.64 11.34
C SER A 229 21.93 -15.67 11.75
N LEU A 230 20.76 -15.66 11.10
CA LEU A 230 19.70 -16.66 11.30
C LEU A 230 20.17 -18.09 10.91
N PHE A 231 20.90 -18.23 9.81
CA PHE A 231 21.49 -19.53 9.42
C PHE A 231 22.55 -20.00 10.40
N SER A 232 23.31 -19.07 10.97
CA SER A 232 24.24 -19.40 12.06
C SER A 232 23.50 -19.89 13.31
N LEU A 233 22.34 -19.31 13.63
CA LEU A 233 21.47 -19.81 14.69
C LEU A 233 20.98 -21.23 14.38
N PHE A 234 20.55 -21.53 13.14
CA PHE A 234 20.13 -22.88 12.77
C PHE A 234 21.26 -23.91 12.95
N ARG A 235 22.49 -23.57 12.56
CA ARG A 235 23.67 -24.43 12.82
C ARG A 235 23.89 -24.67 14.31
N ASN A 236 23.74 -23.64 15.14
CA ASN A 236 23.86 -23.76 16.60
C ASN A 236 22.74 -24.61 17.23
N LEU A 237 21.58 -24.70 16.57
CA LEU A 237 20.47 -25.57 16.97
C LEU A 237 20.64 -27.02 16.49
N GLY A 238 21.72 -27.33 15.77
CA GLY A 238 22.05 -28.69 15.32
C GLY A 238 21.55 -29.04 13.91
N TYR A 239 21.08 -28.07 13.12
CA TYR A 239 20.70 -28.32 11.73
C TYR A 239 21.93 -28.33 10.81
N GLU A 240 22.00 -29.32 9.92
CA GLU A 240 23.06 -29.43 8.91
C GLU A 240 22.76 -28.52 7.70
N GLU A 241 23.71 -27.65 7.35
CA GLU A 241 23.62 -26.82 6.15
C GLU A 241 24.09 -27.60 4.92
N ARG A 242 23.24 -27.62 3.88
CA ARG A 242 23.48 -28.24 2.57
C ARG A 242 23.83 -27.16 1.55
N ALA A 243 24.53 -27.57 0.49
CA ALA A 243 24.75 -26.70 -0.66
C ALA A 243 23.39 -26.32 -1.27
N ALA A 244 23.14 -25.03 -1.45
CA ALA A 244 21.89 -24.53 -2.00
C ALA A 244 21.76 -24.93 -3.48
N THR A 245 20.98 -25.98 -3.76
CA THR A 245 20.53 -26.36 -5.10
C THR A 245 19.15 -25.81 -5.36
N TYR A 246 18.89 -25.34 -6.58
CA TYR A 246 17.55 -24.90 -6.95
C TYR A 246 16.56 -26.08 -6.99
N GLU A 247 15.52 -25.99 -6.17
CA GLU A 247 14.36 -26.89 -6.19
C GLU A 247 13.12 -26.10 -6.62
N PRO A 248 12.45 -26.46 -7.73
CA PRO A 248 11.30 -25.72 -8.21
C PRO A 248 10.09 -25.90 -7.28
N SER A 249 9.49 -24.79 -6.86
CA SER A 249 8.20 -24.77 -6.15
C SER A 249 7.00 -24.68 -7.09
N LEU A 250 7.25 -24.28 -8.34
CA LEU A 250 6.25 -24.14 -9.40
C LEU A 250 6.51 -25.10 -10.56
N ARG A 251 5.43 -25.55 -11.19
CA ARG A 251 5.43 -26.27 -12.46
C ARG A 251 4.77 -25.38 -13.53
N VAL A 252 5.48 -25.19 -14.64
CA VAL A 252 5.00 -24.46 -15.82
C VAL A 252 4.72 -25.49 -16.90
N ILE A 253 3.48 -25.52 -17.40
CA ILE A 253 2.99 -26.49 -18.37
C ILE A 253 2.45 -25.73 -19.58
N GLU A 254 2.98 -26.00 -20.77
CA GLU A 254 2.42 -25.48 -22.02
C GLU A 254 1.14 -26.27 -22.36
N ASP A 255 0.05 -25.55 -22.62
CA ASP A 255 -1.24 -26.16 -22.97
C ASP A 255 -1.87 -25.43 -24.17
N THR A 256 -1.61 -25.95 -25.37
CA THR A 256 -2.13 -25.37 -26.61
C THR A 256 -3.61 -25.67 -26.86
N SER A 257 -4.30 -26.36 -25.95
CA SER A 257 -5.74 -26.62 -26.06
C SER A 257 -6.62 -25.49 -25.54
N LEU A 258 -6.03 -24.52 -24.83
CA LEU A 258 -6.74 -23.38 -24.25
C LEU A 258 -6.92 -22.25 -25.28
N ASP A 259 -8.12 -21.70 -25.32
CA ASP A 259 -8.45 -20.53 -26.13
C ASP A 259 -8.01 -19.22 -25.43
N ILE A 260 -7.72 -18.18 -26.22
CA ILE A 260 -7.27 -16.87 -25.70
C ILE A 260 -8.26 -16.27 -24.69
N ILE A 261 -9.57 -16.49 -24.86
CA ILE A 261 -10.62 -15.97 -23.97
C ILE A 261 -10.54 -16.53 -22.54
N ASP A 262 -9.95 -17.71 -22.38
CA ASP A 262 -9.79 -18.36 -21.09
C ASP A 262 -8.50 -17.91 -20.37
N LEU A 263 -7.66 -17.11 -21.04
CA LEU A 263 -6.35 -16.69 -20.54
C LEU A 263 -6.41 -15.33 -19.84
N HIS A 264 -5.63 -15.22 -18.78
CA HIS A 264 -5.26 -13.92 -18.22
C HIS A 264 -4.24 -13.23 -19.12
N VAL A 265 -4.60 -12.07 -19.68
CA VAL A 265 -3.82 -11.36 -20.72
C VAL A 265 -3.33 -9.97 -20.28
N GLY A 266 -3.53 -9.62 -19.02
CA GLY A 266 -3.01 -8.38 -18.43
C GLY A 266 -3.89 -7.78 -17.34
N GLU A 267 -5.08 -8.36 -17.10
CA GLU A 267 -5.96 -7.95 -16.01
C GLU A 267 -5.26 -8.15 -14.66
N PRO A 268 -5.24 -7.14 -13.78
CA PRO A 268 -4.65 -7.29 -12.45
C PRO A 268 -5.35 -8.37 -11.62
N ILE A 269 -4.56 -9.09 -10.83
CA ILE A 269 -5.08 -10.10 -9.93
C ILE A 269 -5.78 -9.41 -8.76
N LYS A 270 -7.06 -9.74 -8.56
CA LYS A 270 -7.78 -9.33 -7.35
C LYS A 270 -7.15 -10.06 -6.15
N SER A 271 -6.64 -9.31 -5.17
CA SER A 271 -6.17 -9.90 -3.92
C SER A 271 -7.31 -10.72 -3.30
N LYS A 272 -7.03 -11.99 -2.98
CA LYS A 272 -7.97 -12.91 -2.32
C LYS A 272 -8.10 -12.59 -0.83
N SER A 273 -8.17 -11.31 -0.45
CA SER A 273 -8.46 -10.94 0.93
C SER A 273 -9.87 -11.42 1.26
N LYS A 274 -9.98 -12.44 2.11
CA LYS A 274 -11.25 -13.04 2.56
C LYS A 274 -12.09 -12.06 3.41
N SER A 275 -11.55 -10.88 3.73
CA SER A 275 -12.21 -9.85 4.55
C SER A 275 -12.53 -8.58 3.74
N LYS A 276 -13.72 -8.55 3.12
CA LYS A 276 -14.30 -7.30 2.55
C LYS A 276 -14.46 -6.17 3.57
N ALA A 277 -14.40 -6.47 4.88
CA ALA A 277 -14.66 -5.52 5.95
C ALA A 277 -13.43 -4.71 6.39
N LEU A 278 -12.20 -5.17 6.10
CA LEU A 278 -10.98 -4.52 6.59
C LEU A 278 -10.23 -3.69 5.54
N SER A 279 -10.37 -4.01 4.25
CA SER A 279 -9.61 -3.32 3.21
C SER A 279 -10.28 -2.00 2.81
N LYS A 280 -9.68 -0.87 3.17
CA LYS A 280 -10.11 0.50 2.80
C LYS A 280 -9.85 0.83 1.30
N VAL A 281 -10.06 -0.12 0.41
CA VAL A 281 -9.77 -0.05 -1.02
C VAL A 281 -10.99 -0.41 -1.86
N SER A 282 -11.14 0.20 -3.03
CA SER A 282 -12.21 -0.12 -3.98
C SER A 282 -11.90 -1.41 -4.76
N PRO A 283 -12.84 -1.93 -5.58
CA PRO A 283 -12.48 -2.89 -6.62
C PRO A 283 -11.50 -2.25 -7.64
N ILE A 284 -10.78 -3.11 -8.37
CA ILE A 284 -9.89 -2.70 -9.46
C ILE A 284 -10.72 -2.53 -10.74
N HIS A 285 -10.56 -1.38 -11.41
CA HIS A 285 -11.23 -1.07 -12.67
C HIS A 285 -10.27 -0.47 -13.69
N ALA A 286 -10.50 -0.76 -14.97
CA ALA A 286 -9.86 -0.07 -16.09
C ALA A 286 -10.58 1.28 -16.32
N LEU A 287 -9.99 2.37 -15.87
CA LEU A 287 -10.56 3.71 -16.00
C LEU A 287 -10.09 4.41 -17.27
N PRO A 288 -10.97 5.01 -18.07
CA PRO A 288 -10.59 5.82 -19.22
C PRO A 288 -9.77 7.05 -18.81
N VAL A 289 -8.71 7.32 -19.56
CA VAL A 289 -7.90 8.55 -19.44
C VAL A 289 -8.59 9.65 -20.24
N LYS A 290 -9.22 10.59 -19.54
CA LYS A 290 -9.95 11.72 -20.16
C LYS A 290 -9.02 12.81 -20.65
N THR A 291 -7.95 13.08 -19.90
CA THR A 291 -7.00 14.15 -20.21
C THR A 291 -5.64 13.77 -19.65
N ALA A 292 -4.58 13.99 -20.44
CA ALA A 292 -3.20 13.93 -19.97
C ALA A 292 -2.46 15.15 -20.51
N LYS A 293 -1.83 15.92 -19.62
CA LYS A 293 -1.15 17.17 -19.96
C LYS A 293 0.20 17.25 -19.27
N LYS A 294 1.23 17.72 -19.98
CA LYS A 294 2.49 18.14 -19.36
C LYS A 294 2.27 19.48 -18.64
N LEU A 295 2.65 19.55 -17.38
CA LEU A 295 2.61 20.76 -16.54
C LEU A 295 3.93 21.53 -16.57
N LEU A 296 5.02 20.84 -16.90
CA LEU A 296 6.36 21.39 -17.01
C LEU A 296 6.93 21.01 -18.38
N GLU A 297 7.57 21.97 -19.03
CA GLU A 297 8.25 21.80 -20.31
C GLU A 297 9.77 21.95 -20.12
N THR A 298 10.35 21.19 -19.20
CA THR A 298 11.80 21.23 -18.93
C THR A 298 12.44 19.87 -19.22
N GLU A 299 13.58 19.87 -19.92
CA GLU A 299 14.26 18.65 -20.36
C GLU A 299 14.69 17.72 -19.21
N GLU A 300 15.07 18.28 -18.05
CA GLU A 300 15.58 17.48 -16.92
C GLU A 300 14.50 16.77 -16.09
N ARG A 301 13.30 17.36 -15.98
CA ARG A 301 12.20 16.85 -15.16
C ARG A 301 10.88 17.28 -15.76
N ASN A 302 9.96 16.34 -15.93
CA ASN A 302 8.60 16.65 -16.33
C ASN A 302 7.64 16.43 -15.16
N CYS A 303 6.48 17.05 -15.23
CA CYS A 303 5.38 16.74 -14.35
C CYS A 303 4.12 16.64 -15.20
N LEU A 304 3.32 15.61 -14.98
CA LEU A 304 2.11 15.33 -15.73
C LEU A 304 0.89 15.56 -14.85
N HIS A 305 -0.17 16.01 -15.48
CA HIS A 305 -1.52 16.00 -14.94
C HIS A 305 -2.34 15.00 -15.74
N LEU A 306 -2.95 14.04 -15.06
CA LEU A 306 -3.84 13.07 -15.68
C LEU A 306 -5.21 13.15 -15.01
N GLU A 307 -6.27 13.04 -15.80
CA GLU A 307 -7.67 12.92 -15.36
C GLU A 307 -8.24 11.56 -15.80
N LEU A 308 -8.85 10.85 -14.86
CA LEU A 308 -9.46 9.54 -15.04
C LEU A 308 -10.97 9.64 -14.82
N ASP A 309 -11.73 9.03 -15.73
CA ASP A 309 -13.20 9.07 -15.68
C ASP A 309 -13.76 7.96 -14.80
N LEU A 310 -14.68 8.32 -13.90
CA LEU A 310 -15.41 7.40 -13.02
C LEU A 310 -16.91 7.30 -13.38
N GLN A 311 -17.38 7.95 -14.46
CA GLN A 311 -18.81 8.02 -14.79
C GLN A 311 -19.44 6.64 -14.95
N GLU A 312 -18.76 5.72 -15.63
CA GLU A 312 -19.24 4.34 -15.87
C GLU A 312 -19.20 3.44 -14.63
N PHE A 313 -18.58 3.89 -13.54
CA PHE A 313 -18.35 3.12 -12.31
C PHE A 313 -18.98 3.82 -11.10
N PRO A 314 -20.32 3.79 -10.95
CA PRO A 314 -21.04 4.50 -9.88
C PRO A 314 -20.69 4.04 -8.45
N GLU A 315 -20.17 2.83 -8.30
CA GLU A 315 -19.65 2.24 -7.06
C GLU A 315 -18.34 2.87 -6.60
N LEU A 316 -17.55 3.45 -7.53
CA LEU A 316 -16.29 4.12 -7.21
C LEU A 316 -16.58 5.50 -6.63
N LYS A 317 -16.25 5.64 -5.35
CA LYS A 317 -16.34 6.90 -4.61
C LYS A 317 -15.00 7.15 -3.95
N TYR A 318 -14.52 8.38 -4.08
CA TYR A 318 -13.33 8.85 -3.39
C TYR A 318 -13.67 10.08 -2.56
N LYS A 319 -12.83 10.36 -1.57
CA LYS A 319 -12.84 11.60 -0.81
C LYS A 319 -11.57 12.40 -1.11
N THR A 320 -11.69 13.71 -0.99
CA THR A 320 -10.57 14.62 -1.16
C THR A 320 -9.44 14.29 -0.17
N GLY A 321 -8.24 14.09 -0.71
CA GLY A 321 -7.06 13.60 0.03
C GLY A 321 -6.86 12.07 0.00
N ASP A 322 -7.69 11.33 -0.73
CA ASP A 322 -7.44 9.90 -1.02
C ASP A 322 -6.29 9.67 -1.99
N HIS A 323 -5.93 8.39 -2.11
CA HIS A 323 -4.91 7.92 -3.04
C HIS A 323 -5.54 7.04 -4.11
N ILE A 324 -4.88 6.96 -5.25
CA ILE A 324 -5.20 6.00 -6.31
C ILE A 324 -3.95 5.19 -6.65
N ALA A 325 -4.12 3.87 -6.67
CA ALA A 325 -3.13 2.92 -7.16
C ALA A 325 -3.30 2.77 -8.68
N VAL A 326 -2.19 2.82 -9.41
CA VAL A 326 -2.13 2.63 -10.86
C VAL A 326 -1.21 1.45 -11.18
N TRP A 327 -1.70 0.49 -11.95
CA TRP A 327 -0.89 -0.63 -12.44
C TRP A 327 -0.14 -0.21 -13.70
N PRO A 328 1.21 -0.28 -13.72
CA PRO A 328 1.97 -0.06 -14.93
C PRO A 328 1.97 -1.30 -15.84
N CYS A 329 2.55 -1.15 -17.03
CA CYS A 329 3.06 -2.28 -17.82
C CYS A 329 4.55 -2.09 -18.12
N ASN A 330 5.27 -3.18 -18.32
CA ASN A 330 6.68 -3.17 -18.69
C ASN A 330 6.87 -2.72 -20.14
N PRO A 331 7.96 -1.99 -20.43
CA PRO A 331 8.28 -1.57 -21.78
C PRO A 331 8.66 -2.77 -22.66
N ALA A 332 8.25 -2.73 -23.93
CA ALA A 332 8.51 -3.76 -24.92
C ALA A 332 10.02 -4.03 -25.10
N SER A 333 10.85 -3.00 -24.94
CA SER A 333 12.31 -3.11 -24.98
C SER A 333 12.86 -4.07 -23.92
N GLU A 334 12.39 -3.99 -22.67
CA GLU A 334 12.80 -4.88 -21.58
C GLU A 334 12.18 -6.28 -21.71
N THR A 335 10.90 -6.37 -22.10
CA THR A 335 10.23 -7.67 -22.27
C THR A 335 10.89 -8.48 -23.39
N ASN A 336 11.18 -7.85 -24.52
CA ASN A 336 11.80 -8.50 -25.67
C ASN A 336 13.24 -8.90 -25.35
N LEU A 337 14.00 -8.04 -24.68
CA LEU A 337 15.37 -8.34 -24.27
C LEU A 337 15.43 -9.58 -23.38
N LEU A 338 14.54 -9.67 -22.39
CA LEU A 338 14.46 -10.82 -21.50
C LEU A 338 13.97 -12.08 -22.23
N ALA A 339 12.95 -11.96 -23.08
CA ALA A 339 12.46 -13.07 -23.89
C ALA A 339 13.56 -13.63 -24.80
N THR A 340 14.34 -12.77 -25.45
CA THR A 340 15.47 -13.16 -26.30
C THR A 340 16.60 -13.82 -25.54
N ALA A 341 16.97 -13.30 -24.36
CA ALA A 341 18.00 -13.95 -23.55
C ALA A 341 17.60 -15.38 -23.16
N LEU A 342 16.31 -15.61 -22.84
CA LEU A 342 15.76 -16.90 -22.43
C LEU A 342 15.37 -17.83 -23.60
N GLY A 343 15.36 -17.32 -24.84
CA GLY A 343 14.93 -18.09 -26.03
C GLY A 343 13.42 -18.35 -26.06
N LEU A 344 12.62 -17.40 -25.58
CA LEU A 344 11.17 -17.51 -25.44
C LEU A 344 10.39 -16.89 -26.60
N GLU A 345 11.03 -16.32 -27.63
CA GLU A 345 10.34 -15.51 -28.66
C GLU A 345 9.22 -16.27 -29.36
N ALA A 346 9.48 -17.52 -29.75
CA ALA A 346 8.49 -18.38 -30.42
C ALA A 346 7.37 -18.87 -29.48
N LYS A 347 7.53 -18.68 -28.17
CA LYS A 347 6.63 -19.20 -27.11
C LYS A 347 5.87 -18.10 -26.38
N LEU A 348 6.07 -16.82 -26.74
CA LEU A 348 5.47 -15.68 -26.03
C LEU A 348 3.95 -15.76 -25.94
N SER A 349 3.29 -16.20 -27.00
CA SER A 349 1.83 -16.35 -27.11
C SER A 349 1.31 -17.74 -26.76
N THR A 350 2.19 -18.69 -26.43
CA THR A 350 1.77 -20.06 -26.07
C THR A 350 1.06 -20.03 -24.72
N PRO A 351 -0.15 -20.62 -24.58
CA PRO A 351 -0.85 -20.68 -23.31
C PRO A 351 -0.14 -21.59 -22.30
N LEU A 352 -0.16 -21.17 -21.04
CA LEU A 352 0.57 -21.78 -19.92
C LEU A 352 -0.34 -21.98 -18.71
N LEU A 353 -0.24 -23.17 -18.12
CA LEU A 353 -0.74 -23.50 -16.79
C LEU A 353 0.42 -23.46 -15.78
N ILE A 354 0.20 -22.77 -14.67
CA ILE A 354 1.18 -22.58 -13.60
C ILE A 354 0.58 -23.17 -12.34
N GLN A 355 1.23 -24.18 -11.79
CA GLN A 355 0.75 -24.95 -10.65
C GLN A 355 1.82 -24.99 -9.56
N SER A 356 1.41 -24.95 -8.30
CA SER A 356 2.34 -25.24 -7.21
C SER A 356 2.64 -26.73 -7.16
N VAL A 357 3.90 -27.07 -6.89
CA VAL A 357 4.34 -28.44 -6.66
C VAL A 357 3.80 -28.96 -5.32
N GLU A 358 3.66 -28.08 -4.32
CA GLU A 358 3.05 -28.41 -3.03
C GLU A 358 1.53 -28.37 -3.10
N VAL A 359 0.88 -29.36 -2.51
CA VAL A 359 -0.59 -29.40 -2.40
C VAL A 359 -1.07 -28.22 -1.57
N GLY A 360 -1.83 -27.32 -2.18
CA GLY A 360 -2.33 -26.11 -1.53
C GLY A 360 -1.34 -24.93 -1.55
N GLY A 361 -0.18 -25.07 -2.19
CA GLY A 361 0.75 -23.96 -2.38
C GLY A 361 0.14 -22.84 -3.24
N GLN A 362 0.44 -21.59 -2.88
CA GLN A 362 -0.12 -20.43 -3.57
C GLN A 362 0.70 -20.07 -4.81
N VAL A 363 0.03 -19.92 -5.95
CA VAL A 363 0.60 -19.34 -7.17
C VAL A 363 0.32 -17.84 -7.15
N LYS A 364 1.37 -17.02 -7.26
CA LYS A 364 1.30 -15.55 -7.13
C LYS A 364 0.94 -14.83 -8.43
N VAL A 365 1.18 -15.48 -9.56
CA VAL A 365 0.82 -14.99 -10.89
C VAL A 365 -0.50 -15.63 -11.34
N PRO A 366 -1.25 -15.02 -12.26
CA PRO A 366 -2.48 -15.61 -12.75
C PRO A 366 -2.19 -16.84 -13.59
N SER A 367 -3.14 -17.77 -13.63
CA SER A 367 -3.08 -18.96 -14.48
C SER A 367 -4.49 -19.43 -14.83
N PRO A 368 -4.77 -19.80 -16.09
CA PRO A 368 -3.83 -19.85 -17.24
C PRO A 368 -3.45 -18.47 -17.80
N THR A 369 -2.28 -18.35 -18.42
CA THR A 369 -1.75 -17.08 -18.98
C THR A 369 -0.69 -17.35 -20.06
N THR A 370 0.02 -16.33 -20.56
CA THR A 370 1.11 -16.45 -21.55
C THR A 370 2.38 -15.79 -21.05
N TRP A 371 3.54 -16.15 -21.63
CA TRP A 371 4.81 -15.45 -21.31
C TRP A 371 4.77 -13.97 -21.66
N GLN A 372 4.09 -13.61 -22.74
CA GLN A 372 3.86 -12.22 -23.10
C GLN A 372 3.15 -11.46 -21.98
N ALA A 373 2.03 -11.99 -21.47
CA ALA A 373 1.28 -11.34 -20.40
C ALA A 373 2.06 -11.31 -19.08
N LEU A 374 2.78 -12.39 -18.76
CA LEU A 374 3.64 -12.48 -17.57
C LEU A 374 4.73 -11.40 -17.56
N LEU A 375 5.52 -11.33 -18.64
CA LEU A 375 6.61 -10.36 -18.77
C LEU A 375 6.09 -8.93 -18.86
N GLN A 376 4.93 -8.71 -19.48
CA GLN A 376 4.41 -7.36 -19.70
C GLN A 376 3.64 -6.79 -18.49
N HIS A 377 2.87 -7.62 -17.78
CA HIS A 377 1.87 -7.13 -16.81
C HIS A 377 2.01 -7.70 -15.39
N TYR A 378 2.68 -8.83 -15.22
CA TYR A 378 2.65 -9.55 -13.94
C TYR A 378 3.98 -9.61 -13.19
N LEU A 379 5.12 -9.44 -13.87
CA LEU A 379 6.45 -9.53 -13.28
C LEU A 379 7.17 -8.18 -13.28
N GLU A 380 7.88 -7.85 -12.19
CA GLU A 380 8.67 -6.62 -12.04
C GLU A 380 10.06 -6.79 -12.69
N ILE A 381 10.10 -6.89 -14.03
CA ILE A 381 11.33 -7.17 -14.79
C ILE A 381 12.28 -5.95 -14.91
N SER A 382 11.75 -4.74 -14.74
CA SER A 382 12.49 -3.48 -14.87
C SER A 382 13.15 -3.00 -13.56
N GLY A 383 13.00 -3.76 -12.47
CA GLY A 383 13.69 -3.50 -11.21
C GLY A 383 15.14 -4.02 -11.20
N PRO A 384 15.99 -3.53 -10.28
CA PRO A 384 17.32 -4.10 -10.07
C PRO A 384 17.23 -5.55 -9.58
N VAL A 385 18.06 -6.43 -10.15
CA VAL A 385 18.08 -7.86 -9.76
C VAL A 385 18.77 -8.03 -8.41
N PRO A 386 18.11 -8.59 -7.37
CA PRO A 386 18.75 -8.79 -6.06
C PRO A 386 20.02 -9.64 -6.15
N ARG A 387 21.04 -9.28 -5.36
CA ARG A 387 22.36 -9.95 -5.34
C ARG A 387 22.27 -11.46 -5.12
N GLU A 388 21.36 -11.90 -4.26
CA GLU A 388 21.11 -13.32 -4.03
C GLU A 388 20.49 -14.03 -5.24
N THR A 389 19.61 -13.35 -5.98
CA THR A 389 19.06 -13.88 -7.23
C THR A 389 20.17 -14.05 -8.27
N ILE A 390 21.10 -13.08 -8.35
CA ILE A 390 22.30 -13.15 -9.20
C ILE A 390 23.16 -14.37 -8.83
N LEU A 391 23.39 -14.60 -7.53
CA LEU A 391 24.15 -15.75 -7.05
C LEU A 391 23.45 -17.07 -7.41
N SER A 392 22.13 -17.14 -7.23
CA SER A 392 21.34 -18.34 -7.56
C SER A 392 21.35 -18.63 -9.07
N LEU A 393 21.27 -17.59 -9.89
CA LEU A 393 21.33 -17.68 -11.36
C LEU A 393 22.66 -18.25 -11.87
N SER A 394 23.76 -18.13 -11.10
CA SER A 394 25.09 -18.66 -11.48
C SER A 394 25.09 -20.17 -11.73
N GLN A 395 24.13 -20.91 -11.17
CA GLN A 395 23.96 -22.35 -11.40
C GLN A 395 23.57 -22.69 -12.84
N PHE A 396 22.96 -21.74 -13.56
CA PHE A 396 22.43 -21.92 -14.91
C PHE A 396 23.25 -21.18 -15.98
N ALA A 397 24.40 -20.62 -15.60
CA ALA A 397 25.22 -19.82 -16.49
C ALA A 397 25.70 -20.61 -17.73
N PRO A 398 25.61 -20.03 -18.94
CA PRO A 398 25.96 -20.73 -20.19
C PRO A 398 27.46 -20.93 -20.39
N THR A 399 28.30 -20.10 -19.75
CA THR A 399 29.76 -20.17 -19.85
C THR A 399 30.39 -20.02 -18.47
N GLU A 400 31.60 -20.56 -18.29
CA GLU A 400 32.34 -20.43 -17.02
C GLU A 400 32.68 -18.95 -16.71
N SER A 401 32.86 -18.12 -17.75
CA SER A 401 33.07 -16.68 -17.58
C SER A 401 31.82 -15.99 -17.02
N SER A 402 30.64 -16.25 -17.60
CA SER A 402 29.37 -15.72 -17.09
C SER A 402 29.10 -16.21 -15.66
N LYS A 403 29.43 -17.47 -15.35
CA LYS A 403 29.32 -18.04 -14.01
C LYS A 403 30.21 -17.34 -12.99
N ALA A 404 31.48 -17.13 -13.31
CA ALA A 404 32.43 -16.43 -12.46
C ALA A 404 32.00 -14.98 -12.21
N ALA A 405 31.49 -14.29 -13.24
CA ALA A 405 30.98 -12.93 -13.13
C ALA A 405 29.74 -12.84 -12.21
N LEU A 406 28.77 -13.75 -12.38
CA LEU A 406 27.60 -13.83 -11.50
C LEU A 406 27.98 -14.15 -10.06
N LYS A 407 28.92 -15.06 -9.82
CA LYS A 407 29.42 -15.35 -8.48
C LYS A 407 30.10 -14.14 -7.85
N HIS A 408 30.98 -13.47 -8.59
CA HIS A 408 31.65 -12.27 -8.09
C HIS A 408 30.66 -11.18 -7.69
N LEU A 409 29.66 -10.89 -8.54
CA LEU A 409 28.59 -9.94 -8.21
C LEU A 409 27.72 -10.43 -7.04
N GLY A 410 27.40 -11.73 -7.00
CA GLY A 410 26.57 -12.35 -5.97
C GLY A 410 27.22 -12.40 -4.59
N GLU A 411 28.55 -12.55 -4.51
CA GLU A 411 29.29 -12.70 -3.26
C GLU A 411 29.86 -11.37 -2.74
N ASN A 412 30.15 -10.42 -3.63
CA ASN A 412 30.78 -9.14 -3.27
C ASN A 412 29.78 -7.97 -3.33
N LYS A 413 29.38 -7.49 -2.14
CA LYS A 413 28.48 -6.34 -1.96
C LYS A 413 28.98 -5.07 -2.66
N ASP A 414 30.25 -4.73 -2.52
CA ASP A 414 30.82 -3.50 -3.07
C ASP A 414 30.89 -3.57 -4.60
N ALA A 415 31.24 -4.72 -5.14
CA ALA A 415 31.24 -4.95 -6.59
C ALA A 415 29.83 -4.86 -7.19
N TYR A 416 28.84 -5.46 -6.53
CA TYR A 416 27.44 -5.36 -6.95
C TYR A 416 26.95 -3.90 -6.92
N HIS A 417 27.20 -3.17 -5.82
CA HIS A 417 26.80 -1.78 -5.70
C HIS A 417 27.46 -0.89 -6.77
N ALA A 418 28.77 -1.06 -7.01
CA ALA A 418 29.47 -0.38 -8.08
C ALA A 418 28.89 -0.71 -9.46
N HIS A 419 28.51 -1.97 -9.69
CA HIS A 419 27.88 -2.40 -10.93
C HIS A 419 26.50 -1.77 -11.14
N CYS A 420 25.65 -1.70 -10.12
CA CYS A 420 24.34 -1.04 -10.16
C CYS A 420 24.44 0.47 -10.34
N LEU A 421 25.46 1.12 -9.77
CA LEU A 421 25.69 2.56 -10.01
C LEU A 421 26.13 2.83 -11.46
N ALA A 422 26.87 1.89 -12.05
CA ALA A 422 27.42 2.01 -13.40
C ALA A 422 26.56 1.40 -14.50
N ASN A 423 25.49 0.65 -14.17
CA ASN A 423 24.61 -0.01 -15.14
C ASN A 423 23.16 -0.04 -14.68
N HIS A 424 22.21 -0.02 -15.62
CA HIS A 424 20.81 -0.32 -15.32
C HIS A 424 20.62 -1.84 -15.31
N VAL A 425 20.75 -2.45 -14.13
CA VAL A 425 20.83 -3.92 -13.97
C VAL A 425 19.43 -4.54 -13.87
N THR A 426 18.67 -4.52 -14.96
CA THR A 426 17.44 -5.33 -15.09
C THR A 426 17.79 -6.77 -15.42
N PHE A 427 16.84 -7.70 -15.25
CA PHE A 427 17.10 -9.12 -15.51
C PHE A 427 17.55 -9.36 -16.95
N GLY A 428 16.82 -8.83 -17.94
CA GLY A 428 17.17 -8.95 -19.36
C GLY A 428 18.53 -8.33 -19.69
N ARG A 429 18.82 -7.13 -19.17
CA ARG A 429 20.12 -6.44 -19.39
C ARG A 429 21.29 -7.17 -18.76
N LEU A 430 21.11 -7.73 -17.55
CA LEU A 430 22.13 -8.55 -16.90
C LEU A 430 22.46 -9.78 -17.74
N LEU A 431 21.44 -10.52 -18.18
CA LEU A 431 21.65 -11.72 -19.00
C LEU A 431 22.34 -11.39 -20.32
N ALA A 432 21.86 -10.36 -21.02
CA ALA A 432 22.39 -9.93 -22.31
C ALA A 432 23.83 -9.39 -22.22
N SER A 433 24.19 -8.71 -21.12
CA SER A 433 25.56 -8.22 -20.93
C SER A 433 26.57 -9.34 -20.66
N LEU A 434 26.14 -10.43 -20.01
CA LEU A 434 26.98 -11.59 -19.72
C LEU A 434 27.04 -12.60 -20.86
N SER A 435 26.01 -12.67 -21.69
CA SER A 435 25.97 -13.47 -22.91
C SER A 435 24.95 -12.87 -23.90
N PRO A 436 25.39 -12.16 -24.95
CA PRO A 436 24.49 -11.45 -25.86
C PRO A 436 23.82 -12.35 -26.90
N THR A 437 24.19 -13.63 -26.96
CA THR A 437 23.64 -14.57 -27.94
C THR A 437 22.17 -14.87 -27.61
N PRO A 438 21.23 -14.73 -28.58
CA PRO A 438 19.83 -15.13 -28.40
C PRO A 438 19.72 -16.58 -27.92
N GLY A 439 18.88 -16.82 -26.91
CA GLY A 439 18.66 -18.14 -26.31
C GLY A 439 19.82 -18.69 -25.49
N ALA A 440 20.88 -17.91 -25.22
CA ALA A 440 22.01 -18.36 -24.41
C ALA A 440 21.60 -18.84 -23.01
N TRP A 441 20.52 -18.29 -22.45
CA TRP A 441 20.02 -18.64 -21.11
C TRP A 441 18.80 -19.57 -21.15
N SER A 442 18.61 -20.31 -22.24
CA SER A 442 17.52 -21.30 -22.38
C SER A 442 17.59 -22.47 -21.38
N SER A 443 18.74 -22.67 -20.72
CA SER A 443 18.93 -23.63 -19.63
C SER A 443 18.27 -23.20 -18.32
N VAL A 444 17.94 -21.91 -18.15
CA VAL A 444 17.32 -21.39 -16.94
C VAL A 444 15.90 -21.97 -16.83
N PRO A 445 15.57 -22.67 -15.73
CA PRO A 445 14.22 -23.19 -15.55
C PRO A 445 13.19 -22.07 -15.55
N LEU A 446 12.11 -22.25 -16.30
CA LEU A 446 11.03 -21.27 -16.38
C LEU A 446 10.34 -20.99 -15.04
N SER A 447 10.26 -21.99 -14.17
CA SER A 447 9.82 -21.81 -12.78
C SER A 447 10.75 -20.88 -12.00
N PHE A 448 12.06 -20.91 -12.26
CA PHE A 448 13.03 -20.05 -11.58
C PHE A 448 12.73 -18.58 -11.87
N ILE A 449 12.40 -18.24 -13.12
CA ILE A 449 12.04 -16.87 -13.51
C ILE A 449 10.81 -16.38 -12.72
N LEU A 450 9.77 -17.19 -12.61
CA LEU A 450 8.54 -16.87 -11.87
C LEU A 450 8.76 -16.75 -10.35
N GLU A 451 9.74 -17.47 -9.81
CA GLU A 451 10.05 -17.48 -8.39
C GLU A 451 11.06 -16.41 -7.97
N ALA A 452 11.94 -16.02 -8.91
CA ALA A 452 13.04 -15.08 -8.72
C ALA A 452 12.60 -13.63 -8.97
N ILE A 453 11.73 -13.40 -9.95
CA ILE A 453 11.24 -12.05 -10.28
C ILE A 453 9.98 -11.75 -9.46
N PRO A 454 9.95 -10.68 -8.67
CA PRO A 454 8.76 -10.29 -7.92
C PRO A 454 7.56 -9.99 -8.83
N THR A 455 6.34 -10.10 -8.28
CA THR A 455 5.14 -9.66 -8.98
C THR A 455 5.08 -8.14 -9.11
N LEU A 456 4.60 -7.65 -10.25
CA LEU A 456 4.45 -6.22 -10.54
C LEU A 456 3.44 -5.56 -9.60
N SER A 457 3.87 -4.58 -8.81
CA SER A 457 3.02 -3.88 -7.84
C SER A 457 2.43 -2.57 -8.42
N PRO A 458 1.23 -2.15 -8.01
CA PRO A 458 0.73 -0.81 -8.36
C PRO A 458 1.57 0.29 -7.70
N ARG A 459 1.55 1.49 -8.30
CA ARG A 459 2.15 2.70 -7.72
C ARG A 459 1.03 3.65 -7.27
N TYR A 460 1.16 4.16 -6.05
CA TYR A 460 0.17 5.06 -5.44
C TYR A 460 0.46 6.52 -5.80
N TYR A 461 -0.60 7.28 -6.04
CA TYR A 461 -0.57 8.71 -6.28
C TYR A 461 -1.60 9.41 -5.39
N SER A 462 -1.21 10.54 -4.78
CA SER A 462 -2.15 11.43 -4.10
C SER A 462 -3.09 12.07 -5.12
N ILE A 463 -4.40 12.00 -4.87
CA ILE A 463 -5.40 12.56 -5.76
C ILE A 463 -5.35 14.09 -5.69
N SER A 464 -5.29 14.74 -6.86
CA SER A 464 -5.21 16.20 -7.01
C SER A 464 -6.55 16.89 -7.30
N SER A 465 -7.64 16.11 -7.43
CA SER A 465 -9.00 16.61 -7.61
C SER A 465 -9.80 16.62 -6.31
N SER A 466 -10.72 17.58 -6.15
CA SER A 466 -11.72 17.56 -5.07
C SER A 466 -12.91 16.68 -5.43
N SER A 467 -13.26 15.75 -4.54
CA SER A 467 -14.46 14.92 -4.65
C SER A 467 -15.78 15.71 -4.59
N ILE A 468 -15.78 16.92 -4.03
CA ILE A 468 -16.95 17.81 -3.99
C ILE A 468 -17.15 18.52 -5.33
N VAL A 469 -16.06 18.90 -6.00
CA VAL A 469 -16.11 19.61 -7.28
C VAL A 469 -16.19 18.65 -8.47
N SER A 470 -15.44 17.54 -8.41
CA SER A 470 -15.29 16.57 -9.50
C SER A 470 -15.58 15.14 -9.02
N PRO A 471 -16.80 14.83 -8.52
CA PRO A 471 -17.12 13.52 -7.93
C PRO A 471 -16.96 12.34 -8.90
N LYS A 472 -16.93 12.61 -10.22
CA LYS A 472 -16.85 11.63 -11.29
C LYS A 472 -15.55 11.71 -12.11
N THR A 473 -14.59 12.53 -11.68
CA THR A 473 -13.30 12.64 -12.38
C THR A 473 -12.20 12.77 -11.34
N VAL A 474 -11.32 11.78 -11.30
CA VAL A 474 -10.16 11.77 -10.40
C VAL A 474 -8.95 12.26 -11.17
N SER A 475 -8.25 13.25 -10.62
CA SER A 475 -6.97 13.68 -11.18
C SER A 475 -5.79 13.25 -10.33
N ILE A 476 -4.66 13.01 -10.99
CA ILE A 476 -3.35 12.77 -10.35
C ILE A 476 -2.29 13.71 -10.92
N THR A 477 -1.26 13.93 -10.12
CA THR A 477 -0.09 14.73 -10.50
C THR A 477 1.15 13.86 -10.38
N VAL A 478 1.84 13.64 -11.49
CA VAL A 478 2.92 12.66 -11.62
C VAL A 478 4.22 13.39 -11.88
N ALA A 479 5.15 13.38 -10.93
CA ALA A 479 6.51 13.86 -11.19
C ALA A 479 7.29 12.76 -11.92
N THR A 480 7.93 13.11 -13.02
CA THR A 480 8.79 12.20 -13.78
C THR A 480 10.23 12.65 -13.60
N SER A 481 11.11 11.71 -13.31
CA SER A 481 12.55 11.96 -13.21
C SER A 481 13.25 11.19 -14.31
N THR A 482 13.99 11.91 -15.15
CA THR A 482 14.98 11.35 -16.07
C THR A 482 16.37 11.67 -15.56
N GLU A 483 16.58 11.57 -14.24
CA GLU A 483 17.89 11.85 -13.67
C GLU A 483 18.92 10.80 -14.13
N THR A 484 19.86 11.26 -14.94
CA THR A 484 21.16 10.62 -15.11
C THR A 484 21.91 10.78 -13.79
N SER A 485 22.34 9.68 -13.16
CA SER A 485 23.20 9.78 -11.98
C SER A 485 24.49 10.53 -12.37
N PRO A 486 25.07 11.37 -11.48
CA PRO A 486 26.31 12.12 -11.77
C PRO A 486 27.47 11.24 -12.25
N ASN A 487 27.45 9.95 -11.88
CA ASN A 487 28.47 8.96 -12.20
C ASN A 487 28.06 7.99 -13.32
N SER A 488 26.87 8.15 -13.90
CA SER A 488 26.35 7.26 -14.96
C SER A 488 26.14 8.02 -16.25
N THR A 489 26.53 7.43 -17.37
CA THR A 489 26.25 7.95 -18.73
C THR A 489 24.81 7.66 -19.21
N PHE A 490 23.98 6.98 -18.40
CA PHE A 490 22.62 6.55 -18.76
C PHE A 490 21.60 6.90 -17.67
N SER A 491 20.34 7.11 -18.07
CA SER A 491 19.22 7.39 -17.16
C SER A 491 18.56 6.09 -16.72
N ILE A 492 18.13 6.00 -15.45
CA ILE A 492 17.30 4.89 -14.94
C ILE A 492 15.86 5.40 -14.82
N PRO A 493 15.00 5.12 -15.81
CA PRO A 493 13.64 5.62 -15.81
C PRO A 493 12.77 4.90 -14.77
N GLY A 494 11.87 5.63 -14.11
CA GLY A 494 10.83 5.02 -13.29
C GLY A 494 9.76 4.38 -14.15
N LEU A 495 9.46 3.09 -13.92
CA LEU A 495 8.52 2.30 -14.74
C LEU A 495 7.16 2.98 -14.95
N THR A 496 6.40 3.22 -13.88
CA THR A 496 5.05 3.80 -13.98
C THR A 496 5.08 5.23 -14.50
N THR A 497 6.08 6.04 -14.13
CA THR A 497 6.18 7.42 -14.60
C THR A 497 6.46 7.50 -16.10
N THR A 498 7.31 6.61 -16.62
CA THR A 498 7.59 6.52 -18.07
C THR A 498 6.39 5.98 -18.82
N TYR A 499 5.74 4.96 -18.28
CA TYR A 499 4.47 4.45 -18.81
C TYR A 499 3.43 5.58 -18.94
N LEU A 500 3.14 6.33 -17.87
CA LEU A 500 2.20 7.46 -17.90
C LEU A 500 2.65 8.64 -18.80
N THR A 501 3.95 8.81 -19.00
CA THR A 501 4.49 9.80 -19.95
C THR A 501 4.21 9.39 -21.39
N SER A 502 4.41 8.11 -21.71
CA SER A 502 4.13 7.58 -23.05
C SER A 502 2.66 7.78 -23.44
N LEU A 503 1.74 7.59 -22.48
CA LEU A 503 0.31 7.88 -22.64
C LEU A 503 0.03 9.33 -23.04
N THR A 504 0.72 10.27 -22.39
CA THR A 504 0.56 11.70 -22.64
C THR A 504 1.02 12.06 -24.05
N ASN A 505 2.13 11.46 -24.50
CA ASN A 505 2.62 11.66 -25.86
C ASN A 505 1.67 11.08 -26.90
N HIS A 506 1.11 9.88 -26.66
CA HIS A 506 0.13 9.25 -27.55
C HIS A 506 -1.14 10.10 -27.71
N LEU A 507 -1.64 10.71 -26.63
CA LEU A 507 -2.79 11.62 -26.69
C LEU A 507 -2.48 12.95 -27.39
N SER A 508 -1.21 13.38 -27.39
CA SER A 508 -0.77 14.66 -27.98
C SER A 508 -0.30 14.53 -29.44
N GLN A 509 0.16 13.34 -29.84
CA GLN A 509 0.73 13.05 -31.16
C GLN A 509 0.19 11.69 -31.67
N PRO A 510 -0.65 11.67 -32.73
CA PRO A 510 -1.29 10.45 -33.24
C PRO A 510 -0.36 9.40 -33.87
N GLN A 511 0.93 9.70 -34.06
CA GLN A 511 1.94 8.76 -34.57
C GLN A 511 3.17 8.73 -33.64
N PRO A 512 3.20 7.84 -32.63
CA PRO A 512 4.41 7.58 -31.86
C PRO A 512 5.45 6.87 -32.76
N GLN A 513 6.67 7.41 -32.88
CA GLN A 513 7.76 6.74 -33.61
C GLN A 513 8.35 5.54 -32.85
N ASP A 514 8.15 5.46 -31.54
CA ASP A 514 8.60 4.36 -30.69
C ASP A 514 7.42 3.79 -29.88
N LEU A 515 6.92 2.62 -30.25
CA LEU A 515 5.88 1.87 -29.51
C LEU A 515 6.51 1.12 -28.34
N GLU A 516 7.21 1.83 -27.44
CA GLU A 516 7.83 1.23 -26.26
C GLU A 516 6.79 0.64 -25.30
N PHE A 517 5.54 1.12 -25.36
CA PHE A 517 4.40 0.56 -24.65
C PHE A 517 3.30 0.23 -25.66
N THR A 518 2.82 -1.02 -25.66
CA THR A 518 1.75 -1.43 -26.57
C THR A 518 0.40 -0.88 -26.09
N HIS A 519 -0.19 -0.01 -26.91
CA HIS A 519 -1.56 0.46 -26.76
C HIS A 519 -2.36 -0.02 -27.95
N ALA A 520 -3.54 -0.60 -27.71
CA ALA A 520 -4.44 -0.97 -28.79
C ALA A 520 -4.92 0.32 -29.49
N PRO A 521 -4.69 0.49 -30.81
CA PRO A 521 -4.95 1.74 -31.52
C PRO A 521 -6.43 2.15 -31.57
N ASP A 522 -7.35 1.21 -31.41
CA ASP A 522 -8.79 1.41 -31.62
C ASP A 522 -9.63 1.46 -30.32
N LEU A 523 -9.02 1.40 -29.15
CA LEU A 523 -9.71 1.43 -27.86
C LEU A 523 -9.41 2.72 -27.08
N PRO A 524 -10.36 3.24 -26.29
CA PRO A 524 -10.07 4.35 -25.39
C PRO A 524 -8.93 3.95 -24.46
N LEU A 525 -7.98 4.85 -24.28
CA LEU A 525 -6.84 4.60 -23.42
C LEU A 525 -7.33 4.41 -21.97
N THR A 526 -7.12 3.22 -21.41
CA THR A 526 -7.53 2.89 -20.05
C THR A 526 -6.34 2.58 -19.16
N LEU A 527 -6.52 2.84 -17.87
CA LEU A 527 -5.57 2.49 -16.82
C LEU A 527 -6.26 1.61 -15.79
N TYR A 528 -5.64 0.48 -15.46
CA TYR A 528 -6.08 -0.29 -14.31
C TYR A 528 -5.75 0.46 -13.02
N THR A 529 -6.78 0.73 -12.23
CA THR A 529 -6.65 1.51 -11.00
C THR A 529 -7.48 0.97 -9.85
N GLN A 530 -7.12 1.41 -8.64
CA GLN A 530 -7.83 1.11 -7.41
C GLN A 530 -7.78 2.34 -6.49
N LEU A 531 -8.93 2.76 -5.96
CA LEU A 531 -9.00 3.85 -4.98
C LEU A 531 -8.66 3.32 -3.60
N ARG A 532 -7.90 4.10 -2.83
CA ARG A 532 -7.55 3.81 -1.43
C ARG A 532 -7.93 4.98 -0.54
N THR A 533 -8.71 4.68 0.51
CA THR A 533 -9.11 5.69 1.48
C THR A 533 -7.95 6.04 2.41
N SER A 534 -7.64 7.33 2.54
CA SER A 534 -6.60 7.85 3.43
C SER A 534 -7.18 8.50 4.69
N LYS A 535 -6.31 8.79 5.67
CA LYS A 535 -6.62 9.63 6.83
C LYS A 535 -6.33 11.12 6.56
N PHE A 536 -5.74 11.46 5.42
CA PHE A 536 -5.34 12.81 5.03
C PHE A 536 -6.57 13.59 4.54
N ARG A 537 -7.12 14.44 5.41
CA ARG A 537 -8.42 15.10 5.20
C ARG A 537 -8.39 16.54 5.65
N LEU A 538 -9.19 17.36 4.98
CA LEU A 538 -9.54 18.70 5.44
C LEU A 538 -10.20 18.69 6.83
N PRO A 539 -10.15 19.82 7.56
CA PRO A 539 -10.88 19.98 8.81
C PRO A 539 -12.39 19.76 8.59
N THR A 540 -13.05 19.13 9.56
CA THR A 540 -14.51 18.93 9.52
C THR A 540 -15.25 20.27 9.53
N VAL A 541 -14.73 21.27 10.25
CA VAL A 541 -15.26 22.64 10.27
C VAL A 541 -14.41 23.52 9.33
N PRO A 542 -14.96 24.02 8.21
CA PRO A 542 -14.19 24.77 7.21
C PRO A 542 -13.57 26.07 7.72
N LYS A 543 -14.12 26.64 8.81
CA LYS A 543 -13.62 27.84 9.48
C LYS A 543 -12.22 27.69 10.05
N HIS A 544 -11.76 26.48 10.35
CA HIS A 544 -10.41 26.29 10.84
C HIS A 544 -9.38 26.69 9.77
N PRO A 545 -8.34 27.45 10.15
CA PRO A 545 -7.22 27.75 9.26
C PRO A 545 -6.48 26.48 8.86
N ILE A 546 -5.87 26.49 7.67
CA ILE A 546 -5.00 25.42 7.21
C ILE A 546 -3.65 25.97 6.76
N ILE A 547 -2.59 25.25 7.08
CA ILE A 547 -1.22 25.51 6.66
C ILE A 547 -0.77 24.29 5.84
N LEU A 548 -0.43 24.52 4.58
CA LEU A 548 -0.16 23.49 3.58
C LEU A 548 1.29 23.62 3.12
N ILE A 549 2.09 22.55 3.25
CA ILE A 549 3.51 22.57 2.92
C ILE A 549 3.81 21.49 1.89
N ALA A 550 4.08 21.91 0.66
CA ALA A 550 4.33 21.03 -0.47
C ALA A 550 5.70 21.23 -1.11
N SER A 551 6.24 20.16 -1.68
CA SER A 551 7.37 20.23 -2.62
C SER A 551 7.10 19.36 -3.85
N GLY A 552 7.36 19.91 -5.05
CA GLY A 552 7.14 19.19 -6.32
C GLY A 552 5.72 18.64 -6.47
N SER A 553 5.58 17.35 -6.81
CA SER A 553 4.26 16.69 -6.92
C SER A 553 3.48 16.62 -5.60
N GLY A 554 4.11 16.90 -4.46
CA GLY A 554 3.42 17.02 -3.17
C GLY A 554 2.36 18.14 -3.13
N LEU A 555 2.27 18.99 -4.15
CA LEU A 555 1.18 19.94 -4.30
C LEU A 555 -0.18 19.27 -4.60
N ALA A 556 -0.17 18.03 -5.10
CA ALA A 556 -1.36 17.30 -5.55
C ALA A 556 -2.55 17.39 -4.58
N PRO A 557 -2.48 16.87 -3.34
CA PRO A 557 -3.63 16.90 -2.44
C PRO A 557 -4.02 18.33 -2.04
N PHE A 558 -3.08 19.28 -2.05
CA PHE A 558 -3.37 20.67 -1.69
C PHE A 558 -4.09 21.44 -2.78
N LEU A 559 -3.85 21.12 -4.04
CA LEU A 559 -4.68 21.62 -5.14
C LEU A 559 -6.14 21.20 -4.93
N ALA A 560 -6.37 19.93 -4.56
CA ALA A 560 -7.69 19.42 -4.24
C ALA A 560 -8.31 20.14 -3.02
N PHE A 561 -7.53 20.33 -1.95
CA PHE A 561 -7.99 20.98 -0.72
C PHE A 561 -8.40 22.45 -0.96
N LEU A 562 -7.57 23.20 -1.68
CA LEU A 562 -7.86 24.61 -2.00
C LEU A 562 -9.05 24.73 -2.94
N THR A 563 -9.16 23.85 -3.93
CA THR A 563 -10.32 23.79 -4.84
C THR A 563 -11.62 23.50 -4.07
N GLU A 564 -11.58 22.57 -3.13
CA GLU A 564 -12.73 22.24 -2.28
C GLU A 564 -13.13 23.40 -1.37
N ARG A 565 -12.16 24.03 -0.70
CA ARG A 565 -12.41 25.19 0.17
C ARG A 565 -12.96 26.39 -0.61
N HIS A 566 -12.45 26.62 -1.81
CA HIS A 566 -13.02 27.63 -2.70
C HIS A 566 -14.47 27.32 -3.05
N ARG A 567 -14.80 26.05 -3.34
CA ARG A 567 -16.18 25.63 -3.60
C ARG A 567 -17.09 25.87 -2.39
N LEU A 568 -16.60 25.63 -1.17
CA LEU A 568 -17.34 25.89 0.05
C LEU A 568 -17.54 27.40 0.28
N SER A 569 -16.52 28.22 0.02
CA SER A 569 -16.64 29.69 0.10
C SER A 569 -17.63 30.24 -0.92
N SER A 570 -17.62 29.74 -2.16
CA SER A 570 -18.53 30.21 -3.22
C SER A 570 -20.01 29.88 -2.98
N ILE A 571 -20.34 28.95 -2.08
CA ILE A 571 -21.71 28.71 -1.60
C ILE A 571 -22.03 29.42 -0.28
N GLY A 572 -21.19 30.37 0.14
CA GLY A 572 -21.40 31.19 1.33
C GLY A 572 -21.07 30.50 2.66
N ARG A 573 -20.26 29.43 2.67
CA ARG A 573 -19.75 28.88 3.94
C ARG A 573 -18.63 29.77 4.49
N ASP A 574 -18.57 29.88 5.81
CA ASP A 574 -17.46 30.52 6.51
C ASP A 574 -16.23 29.62 6.45
N VAL A 575 -15.25 30.02 5.62
CA VAL A 575 -14.02 29.26 5.35
C VAL A 575 -12.83 30.07 5.89
N GLY A 576 -12.02 29.44 6.73
CA GLY A 576 -10.85 30.08 7.33
C GLY A 576 -9.70 30.32 6.33
N PRO A 577 -8.64 31.04 6.76
CA PRO A 577 -7.47 31.28 5.92
C PRO A 577 -6.72 29.99 5.58
N SER A 578 -6.10 29.98 4.40
CA SER A 578 -5.30 28.88 3.87
C SER A 578 -3.93 29.41 3.44
N MET A 579 -2.85 28.91 4.04
CA MET A 579 -1.49 29.34 3.76
C MET A 579 -0.70 28.21 3.10
N LEU A 580 -0.32 28.38 1.83
CA LEU A 580 0.37 27.37 1.03
C LEU A 580 1.84 27.73 0.86
N PHE A 581 2.74 26.93 1.44
CA PHE A 581 4.17 26.94 1.15
C PHE A 581 4.48 25.93 0.06
N PHE A 582 5.02 26.40 -1.06
CA PHE A 582 5.31 25.52 -2.20
C PHE A 582 6.78 25.60 -2.64
N GLY A 583 7.48 24.47 -2.56
CA GLY A 583 8.88 24.34 -2.94
C GLY A 583 9.08 23.81 -4.34
N CYS A 584 9.81 24.54 -5.18
CA CYS A 584 10.28 24.08 -6.49
C CYS A 584 11.67 24.66 -6.83
N ARG A 585 12.28 24.24 -7.94
CA ARG A 585 13.63 24.70 -8.32
C ARG A 585 13.64 26.18 -8.74
N SER A 586 12.66 26.59 -9.53
CA SER A 586 12.56 27.90 -10.15
C SER A 586 11.08 28.25 -10.42
N PRO A 587 10.75 29.50 -10.79
CA PRO A 587 9.41 29.89 -11.19
C PRO A 587 8.83 29.02 -12.32
N SER A 588 9.67 28.56 -13.26
CA SER A 588 9.25 27.62 -14.33
C SER A 588 8.82 26.26 -13.80
N GLY A 589 9.30 25.86 -12.62
CA GLY A 589 8.87 24.65 -11.92
C GLY A 589 7.56 24.79 -11.13
N PHE A 590 6.90 25.96 -11.20
CA PHE A 590 5.67 26.22 -10.46
C PHE A 590 4.45 25.63 -11.17
N ILE A 591 4.23 24.33 -10.94
CA ILE A 591 3.06 23.60 -11.43
C ILE A 591 1.74 24.22 -10.90
N TYR A 592 0.72 24.26 -11.78
CA TYR A 592 -0.60 24.84 -11.49
C TYR A 592 -0.61 26.31 -11.04
N SER A 593 0.44 27.09 -11.35
CA SER A 593 0.56 28.49 -10.92
C SER A 593 -0.63 29.37 -11.30
N SER A 594 -1.12 29.26 -12.55
CA SER A 594 -2.29 30.01 -13.04
C SER A 594 -3.57 29.66 -12.28
N GLN A 595 -3.84 28.36 -12.09
CA GLN A 595 -5.01 27.87 -11.35
C GLN A 595 -4.96 28.31 -9.88
N LEU A 596 -3.82 28.19 -9.22
CA LEU A 596 -3.65 28.63 -7.83
C LEU A 596 -3.81 30.14 -7.67
N THR A 597 -3.27 30.92 -8.61
CA THR A 597 -3.43 32.39 -8.61
C THR A 597 -4.91 32.77 -8.77
N SER A 598 -5.62 32.11 -9.69
CA SER A 598 -7.06 32.31 -9.88
C SER A 598 -7.88 31.96 -8.62
N LEU A 599 -7.53 30.86 -7.94
CA LEU A 599 -8.15 30.52 -6.65
C LEU A 599 -7.86 31.59 -5.59
N ALA A 600 -6.61 32.06 -5.48
CA ALA A 600 -6.24 33.07 -4.48
C ALA A 600 -6.90 34.43 -4.70
N SER A 601 -7.09 34.85 -5.96
CA SER A 601 -7.75 36.12 -6.29
C SER A 601 -9.28 36.07 -6.25
N SER A 602 -9.89 34.90 -6.04
CA SER A 602 -11.34 34.76 -6.03
C SER A 602 -11.98 35.41 -4.78
N PRO A 603 -13.09 36.16 -4.91
CA PRO A 603 -13.75 36.79 -3.76
C PRO A 603 -14.16 35.77 -2.69
N GLY A 604 -13.98 36.14 -1.42
CA GLY A 604 -14.31 35.28 -0.27
C GLY A 604 -13.28 34.19 0.02
N ASN A 605 -12.25 34.02 -0.82
CA ASN A 605 -11.11 33.17 -0.48
C ASN A 605 -10.06 33.96 0.30
N GLN A 606 -9.51 33.32 1.33
CA GLN A 606 -8.37 33.81 2.08
C GLN A 606 -7.21 32.84 1.85
N ILE A 607 -6.62 32.88 0.65
CA ILE A 607 -5.52 31.98 0.27
C ILE A 607 -4.26 32.80 0.06
N GLU A 608 -3.23 32.51 0.84
CA GLU A 608 -1.88 33.06 0.67
C GLU A 608 -0.97 31.97 0.09
N ILE A 609 -0.22 32.31 -0.96
CA ILE A 609 0.70 31.40 -1.64
C ILE A 609 2.13 31.91 -1.46
N ILE A 610 2.99 31.11 -0.84
CA ILE A 610 4.38 31.42 -0.52
C ILE A 610 5.30 30.44 -1.27
N PRO A 611 5.79 30.81 -2.46
CA PRO A 611 6.73 29.98 -3.18
C PRO A 611 8.14 30.04 -2.55
N ALA A 612 8.84 28.91 -2.59
CA ALA A 612 10.24 28.78 -2.22
C ALA A 612 11.03 28.18 -3.39
N PHE A 613 11.94 28.97 -3.96
CA PHE A 613 12.73 28.57 -5.11
C PHE A 613 14.15 28.17 -4.71
N SER A 614 14.53 26.92 -4.94
CA SER A 614 15.83 26.40 -4.48
C SER A 614 17.00 26.71 -5.43
N ARG A 615 16.73 27.10 -6.68
CA ARG A 615 17.72 27.33 -7.76
C ARG A 615 17.48 28.63 -8.55
N TYR A 616 16.66 29.55 -8.04
CA TYR A 616 16.35 30.83 -8.69
C TYR A 616 16.75 32.00 -7.80
N GLY A 617 17.17 33.11 -8.42
CA GLY A 617 17.66 34.29 -7.72
C GLY A 617 19.08 34.14 -7.15
N ASP A 618 19.50 35.19 -6.44
CA ASP A 618 20.78 35.24 -5.73
C ASP A 618 20.84 34.19 -4.61
N VAL A 619 22.05 33.83 -4.17
CA VAL A 619 22.25 32.84 -3.09
C VAL A 619 21.45 33.18 -1.83
N LYS A 620 21.20 34.48 -1.57
CA LYS A 620 20.39 34.97 -0.45
C LYS A 620 18.87 34.80 -0.65
N GLU A 621 18.41 34.74 -1.89
CA GLU A 621 17.00 34.58 -2.26
C GLU A 621 16.62 33.11 -2.45
N ARG A 622 17.60 32.25 -2.70
CA ARG A 622 17.43 30.80 -2.76
C ARG A 622 17.02 30.26 -1.40
N GLY A 623 15.98 29.45 -1.38
CA GLY A 623 15.49 28.85 -0.15
C GLY A 623 14.60 27.66 -0.40
N TYR A 624 14.44 26.86 0.65
CA TYR A 624 13.48 25.78 0.72
C TYR A 624 12.26 26.21 1.53
N VAL A 625 11.20 25.41 1.53
CA VAL A 625 9.95 25.72 2.25
C VAL A 625 10.19 25.96 3.74
N GLN A 626 11.13 25.26 4.38
CA GLN A 626 11.47 25.48 5.78
C GLN A 626 12.07 26.87 6.04
N ASN A 627 12.76 27.46 5.06
CA ASN A 627 13.26 28.84 5.18
C ASN A 627 12.09 29.83 5.19
N LYS A 628 11.11 29.63 4.29
CA LYS A 628 9.89 30.46 4.23
C LYS A 628 9.00 30.31 5.46
N ILE A 629 8.97 29.11 6.05
CA ILE A 629 8.28 28.87 7.33
C ILE A 629 8.95 29.64 8.45
N ALA A 630 10.29 29.68 8.51
CA ALA A 630 11.01 30.47 9.50
C ALA A 630 10.76 31.99 9.33
N GLU A 631 10.68 32.49 8.09
CA GLU A 631 10.33 33.89 7.82
C GLU A 631 8.93 34.28 8.34
N LYS A 632 7.97 33.35 8.30
CA LYS A 632 6.57 33.53 8.75
C LYS A 632 6.27 32.90 10.11
N GLU A 633 7.29 32.65 10.92
CA GLU A 633 7.17 31.87 12.14
C GLU A 633 6.11 32.41 13.12
N GLN A 634 6.09 33.72 13.37
CA GLN A 634 5.16 34.31 14.34
C GLN A 634 3.70 34.05 13.97
N GLU A 635 3.37 34.20 12.69
CA GLU A 635 2.04 33.96 12.13
C GLU A 635 1.69 32.47 12.20
N ILE A 636 2.59 31.59 11.74
CA ILE A 636 2.40 30.13 11.78
C ILE A 636 2.13 29.65 13.20
N LEU A 637 2.95 30.09 14.17
CA LEU A 637 2.79 29.65 15.55
C LEU A 637 1.52 30.21 16.20
N SER A 638 1.07 31.42 15.82
CA SER A 638 -0.23 31.95 16.31
C SER A 638 -1.38 31.12 15.75
N LEU A 639 -1.36 30.80 14.44
CA LEU A 639 -2.35 29.93 13.82
C LEU A 639 -2.43 28.56 14.51
N LEU A 640 -1.27 27.94 14.79
CA LEU A 640 -1.19 26.62 15.41
C LEU A 640 -1.63 26.61 16.89
N LEU A 641 -1.19 27.60 17.67
CA LEU A 641 -1.40 27.62 19.13
C LEU A 641 -2.73 28.26 19.53
N GLU A 642 -3.19 29.29 18.81
CA GLU A 642 -4.32 30.13 19.23
C GLU A 642 -5.57 29.88 18.39
N GLN A 643 -5.43 29.57 17.10
CA GLN A 643 -6.57 29.45 16.17
C GLN A 643 -6.93 28.02 15.79
N ASN A 644 -6.31 27.04 16.45
CA ASN A 644 -6.50 25.61 16.19
C ASN A 644 -6.28 25.23 14.71
N ALA A 645 -5.30 25.84 14.05
CA ALA A 645 -5.01 25.54 12.65
C ALA A 645 -4.60 24.08 12.44
N TYR A 646 -4.89 23.58 11.24
CA TYR A 646 -4.43 22.29 10.77
C TYR A 646 -3.17 22.47 9.91
N PHE A 647 -2.21 21.58 10.11
CA PHE A 647 -0.87 21.61 9.54
C PHE A 647 -0.67 20.36 8.68
N TYR A 648 -0.45 20.55 7.38
CA TYR A 648 -0.33 19.47 6.44
C TYR A 648 0.98 19.53 5.67
N ILE A 649 1.70 18.41 5.60
CA ILE A 649 2.92 18.27 4.81
C ILE A 649 2.71 17.21 3.74
N CYS A 650 3.08 17.49 2.49
CA CYS A 650 3.05 16.51 1.42
C CYS A 650 4.27 16.66 0.50
N GLY A 651 4.90 15.54 0.11
CA GLY A 651 6.09 15.55 -0.76
C GLY A 651 7.20 14.63 -0.26
N SER A 652 8.45 15.10 -0.30
CA SER A 652 9.60 14.27 0.11
C SER A 652 9.75 14.17 1.62
N ALA A 653 10.07 12.97 2.12
CA ALA A 653 10.33 12.75 3.56
C ALA A 653 11.44 13.66 4.12
N ALA A 654 12.47 13.98 3.31
CA ALA A 654 13.54 14.90 3.70
C ALA A 654 13.02 16.33 3.95
N MET A 655 12.11 16.82 3.12
CA MET A 655 11.49 18.13 3.30
C MET A 655 10.65 18.15 4.58
N ALA A 656 9.84 17.13 4.83
CA ALA A 656 9.00 17.06 6.03
C ALA A 656 9.82 17.10 7.33
N ARG A 657 10.95 16.39 7.39
CA ARG A 657 11.87 16.47 8.55
C ARG A 657 12.38 17.90 8.77
N GLY A 658 12.80 18.58 7.72
CA GLY A 658 13.29 19.96 7.80
C GLY A 658 12.20 20.92 8.30
N VAL A 659 11.00 20.82 7.73
CA VAL A 659 9.83 21.62 8.13
C VAL A 659 9.48 21.40 9.59
N LYS A 660 9.42 20.15 10.01
CA LYS A 660 9.13 19.79 11.40
C LYS A 660 10.16 20.38 12.36
N ALA A 661 11.45 20.20 12.08
CA ALA A 661 12.52 20.73 12.91
C ALA A 661 12.42 22.26 13.04
N THR A 662 12.10 22.97 11.96
CA THR A 662 11.91 24.42 11.99
C THR A 662 10.74 24.85 12.86
N VAL A 663 9.58 24.18 12.77
CA VAL A 663 8.41 24.50 13.60
C VAL A 663 8.67 24.18 15.07
N GLU A 664 9.29 23.03 15.36
CA GLU A 664 9.64 22.62 16.72
C GLU A 664 10.64 23.59 17.36
N GLU A 665 11.63 24.08 16.61
CA GLU A 665 12.56 25.11 17.08
C GLU A 665 11.86 26.47 17.32
N GLY A 666 10.92 26.86 16.44
CA GLY A 666 10.09 28.03 16.66
C GLY A 666 9.26 27.95 17.95
N LEU A 667 8.69 26.77 18.25
CA LEU A 667 7.96 26.52 19.49
C LEU A 667 8.85 26.63 20.72
N ARG A 668 10.08 26.09 20.66
CA ARG A 668 11.07 26.23 21.75
C ARG A 668 11.36 27.69 22.04
N ARG A 669 11.62 28.49 21.01
CA ARG A 669 11.91 29.93 21.17
C ARG A 669 10.71 30.72 21.67
N ARG A 670 9.51 30.48 21.13
CA ARG A 670 8.30 31.26 21.48
C ARG A 670 7.74 30.89 22.85
N MET A 671 7.72 29.60 23.20
CA MET A 671 7.05 29.11 24.42
C MET A 671 8.02 28.80 25.57
N GLY A 672 9.34 28.81 25.32
CA GLY A 672 10.34 28.39 26.30
C GLY A 672 10.25 26.90 26.64
N TRP A 673 9.65 26.08 25.76
CA TRP A 673 9.45 24.65 26.00
C TRP A 673 10.75 23.85 25.82
N GLY A 674 10.96 22.88 26.71
CA GLY A 674 11.98 21.84 26.54
C GLY A 674 11.61 20.84 25.44
N GLU A 675 12.56 19.97 25.07
CA GLU A 675 12.39 18.99 23.99
C GLU A 675 11.16 18.10 24.16
N GLU A 676 11.01 17.58 25.36
CA GLU A 676 9.97 16.63 25.70
C GLU A 676 8.59 17.24 25.52
N ARG A 677 8.42 18.49 25.97
CA ARG A 677 7.15 19.19 25.87
C ARG A 677 6.77 19.51 24.42
N VAL A 678 7.74 19.89 23.59
CA VAL A 678 7.52 20.11 22.16
C VAL A 678 7.13 18.81 21.47
N ARG A 679 7.82 17.71 21.80
CA ARG A 679 7.50 16.39 21.28
C ARG A 679 6.08 15.96 21.66
N GLU A 680 5.70 16.12 22.93
CA GLU A 680 4.33 15.85 23.41
C GLU A 680 3.28 16.64 22.61
N TRP A 681 3.49 17.95 22.46
CA TRP A 681 2.58 18.81 21.70
C TRP A 681 2.45 18.36 20.23
N SER A 682 3.57 18.04 19.59
CA SER A 682 3.59 17.52 18.21
C SER A 682 2.81 16.20 18.09
N GLU A 683 2.88 15.31 19.10
CA GLU A 683 2.11 14.06 19.13
C GLU A 683 0.62 14.29 19.43
N GLU A 684 0.28 15.24 20.30
CA GLU A 684 -1.11 15.65 20.56
C GLU A 684 -1.77 16.18 19.29
N MET A 685 -1.05 17.00 18.52
CA MET A 685 -1.51 17.53 17.23
C MET A 685 -1.77 16.41 16.21
N ARG A 686 -0.89 15.40 16.12
CA ARG A 686 -1.07 14.23 15.25
C ARG A 686 -2.27 13.40 15.69
N ARG A 687 -2.38 13.09 16.98
CA ARG A 687 -3.50 12.32 17.56
C ARG A 687 -4.84 13.03 17.36
N GLY A 688 -4.85 14.36 17.49
CA GLY A 688 -5.99 15.22 17.17
C GLY A 688 -6.26 15.39 15.67
N ARG A 689 -5.48 14.74 14.79
CA ARG A 689 -5.55 14.84 13.32
C ARG A 689 -5.41 16.27 12.79
N ARG A 690 -4.79 17.15 13.58
CA ARG A 690 -4.46 18.53 13.21
C ARG A 690 -3.08 18.63 12.56
N TRP A 691 -2.24 17.62 12.71
CA TRP A 691 -0.99 17.48 11.97
C TRP A 691 -1.09 16.26 11.06
N GLY A 692 -1.16 16.48 9.74
CA GLY A 692 -1.24 15.44 8.72
C GLY A 692 0.01 15.39 7.85
N GLU A 693 0.50 14.20 7.56
CA GLU A 693 1.67 13.99 6.70
C GLU A 693 1.31 12.98 5.59
N ASP A 694 1.58 13.35 4.34
CA ASP A 694 1.43 12.51 3.13
C ASP A 694 2.77 12.52 2.37
N VAL A 695 3.74 11.82 2.94
CA VAL A 695 5.16 11.87 2.54
C VAL A 695 5.63 10.57 1.95
N TRP A 696 6.49 10.69 0.94
CA TRP A 696 6.99 9.59 0.14
C TRP A 696 8.51 9.76 -0.09
N GLY A 697 9.22 8.65 -0.37
CA GLY A 697 10.61 8.64 -0.86
C GLY A 697 11.63 7.94 0.02
#